data_AF-A0A0G0X401-F1
#
_entry.id   AF-A0A0G0X401-F1
#
_cell.length_a   1.000
_cell.length_b   1.000
_cell.length_c   1.000
_cell.angle_alpha   90.00
_cell.angle_beta   90.00
_cell.angle_gamma   90.00
#
_symmetry.space_group_name_H-M   'P 1'
#
loop_
_entity.id
_entity.type
_entity.pdbx_description
1 polymer ?
#
loop_
_entity_poly.entity_id
_entity_poly.type
_entity_poly.pdbx_seq_one_letter_code
_entity_poly.pdbx_strand_id
1 'polypeptide(L)'
;MAIQNDFTIYPKTKVIRHTSGTTVYSAVAFYSWLMDTFDEPGYLTYQTPIRFNTPTSFTMVNGWFLDNGEGSYILKYLYGGGIDTSGYATVADPVYMLDLISTTDFTTGASSDWDAEVTDDAVAVGPLLSVINDYPTANRARIWVRDTRATPATIGASSAIATTGAGPGAGTVATTEGFRNGDEIYLNLFTIASFAGTPNPQAYIYQKHPVTADSYHGSGDVRVRIGEWSNLANWDRDSAGPTNIVDILFPIKLGGALIDSGQFKTFVRQTGDTYTFVESTVTESGRTPIATETAPDTVNITKGEHYMFYTSVSNPAYTAGTVIQDVATGGATPPTWYAEIVAHTNWSATSGYITIRGLRGVPVSTNPIYVGASQLGTATVNGKVGDTIVSYDTETTAPVAGDLDKPVDGSISTAERILRAFKDDGTSGKLLLQVYHTHGVIDGRTYTGTTRDFLYKQFVDNDVITAATGGSALLNVTLDVTITPTTIISGYSDVTVAHMNGTIPVNTFSGTFQYGERITWTGGEAIMIETNGSSIMSIGNVTAETNLNVATTVITGGVSGATCQIVTTAGMTDDRIEDFPFSLQSAFEYTTFIEGGSIYNTGRSLSDIYGYLQYYVRDGQDVSSRPIYTSTGTAIVLVAAEEYIKAVSTYSATKTAPFGTLAGTTYFGAQGVWIQGMQSADNNNIKLTDHGGTLRQPYVSVTVSITNTRQDDRIAVYLESGTTTLPDKTTYTSHNINNAQGDITFERDTGAMSLDTPTSGTIIVVDNSPTEEHRYRFVSRNGTTNPAIFSLPSPKRTGTAGASSTGQTLDAPGATFVTWAVQVGDIIRRTNGSGGWAYVTAITDEDTLTTTLLSAGSGWANTETFELNALVVTYTNADKFFVPFLDVIEASGTDASPGTESVTLTYDSGVGDREVVIEIRNVKNASYRIVPFKTTGTITTGGLTQSVIRTADTVYA
;
A
#
# COMPACT_ATOMS: atom_id res chain seq x y z
N MET A 1 -32.13 -33.59 5.54
CA MET A 1 -32.94 -34.04 6.70
C MET A 1 -34.28 -33.33 6.67
N ALA A 2 -35.31 -33.86 7.33
CA ALA A 2 -36.60 -33.19 7.42
C ALA A 2 -36.53 -32.01 8.40
N ILE A 3 -37.12 -30.87 8.03
CA ILE A 3 -37.09 -29.60 8.79
C ILE A 3 -37.59 -29.76 10.25
N GLN A 4 -38.54 -30.66 10.49
CA GLN A 4 -39.07 -30.98 11.83
C GLN A 4 -38.02 -31.54 12.82
N ASN A 5 -36.87 -32.01 12.33
CA ASN A 5 -35.79 -32.49 13.20
C ASN A 5 -34.91 -31.32 13.69
N ASP A 6 -34.84 -30.24 12.92
CA ASP A 6 -33.94 -29.13 13.14
C ASP A 6 -34.66 -28.01 13.91
N PHE A 7 -35.99 -27.87 13.77
CA PHE A 7 -36.82 -26.84 14.40
C PHE A 7 -37.87 -27.41 15.37
N THR A 8 -38.09 -26.72 16.49
CA THR A 8 -39.06 -27.08 17.53
C THR A 8 -40.03 -25.93 17.82
N ILE A 9 -41.33 -26.26 17.98
CA ILE A 9 -42.41 -25.32 18.29
C ILE A 9 -42.82 -25.48 19.76
N TYR A 10 -42.82 -24.38 20.51
CA TYR A 10 -43.25 -24.29 21.90
C TYR A 10 -44.59 -23.57 21.99
N PRO A 11 -45.73 -24.29 21.89
CA PRO A 11 -47.04 -23.66 21.70
C PRO A 11 -47.58 -22.93 22.93
N LYS A 12 -47.07 -23.25 24.13
CA LYS A 12 -47.48 -22.58 25.37
C LYS A 12 -46.97 -21.14 25.46
N THR A 13 -45.72 -20.91 25.08
CA THR A 13 -45.08 -19.58 25.10
C THR A 13 -45.06 -18.89 23.74
N LYS A 14 -45.62 -19.57 22.73
CA LYS A 14 -45.67 -19.16 21.32
C LYS A 14 -44.26 -18.85 20.78
N VAL A 15 -43.31 -19.77 20.99
CA VAL A 15 -41.91 -19.62 20.55
C VAL A 15 -41.55 -20.70 19.53
N ILE A 16 -40.76 -20.34 18.52
CA ILE A 16 -40.17 -21.28 17.56
C ILE A 16 -38.65 -21.16 17.63
N ARG A 17 -37.97 -22.30 17.81
CA ARG A 17 -36.50 -22.37 17.94
C ARG A 17 -35.89 -23.32 16.91
N HIS A 18 -34.70 -22.99 16.46
CA HIS A 18 -33.81 -24.00 15.88
C HIS A 18 -33.10 -24.72 17.04
N THR A 19 -33.04 -26.04 16.99
CA THR A 19 -32.64 -26.89 18.11
C THR A 19 -31.55 -27.91 17.76
N SER A 20 -31.38 -28.25 16.48
CA SER A 20 -30.33 -29.16 16.03
C SER A 20 -30.08 -29.05 14.52
N GLY A 21 -28.97 -29.60 14.03
CA GLY A 21 -28.68 -29.64 12.60
C GLY A 21 -27.92 -28.41 12.07
N THR A 22 -27.48 -28.52 10.82
CA THR A 22 -26.78 -27.45 10.06
C THR A 22 -27.44 -27.21 8.69
N THR A 23 -28.59 -27.82 8.44
CA THR A 23 -29.31 -27.67 7.18
C THR A 23 -29.92 -26.28 7.09
N VAL A 24 -29.68 -25.57 5.98
CA VAL A 24 -30.34 -24.28 5.72
C VAL A 24 -31.60 -24.53 4.88
N TYR A 25 -32.72 -23.94 5.29
CA TYR A 25 -34.04 -24.12 4.65
C TYR A 25 -34.53 -22.81 4.05
N SER A 26 -35.28 -22.89 2.94
CA SER A 26 -35.91 -21.68 2.39
C SER A 26 -37.02 -21.20 3.32
N ALA A 27 -37.24 -19.89 3.38
CA ALA A 27 -38.33 -19.28 4.15
C ALA A 27 -39.71 -19.82 3.71
N VAL A 28 -39.86 -20.18 2.44
CA VAL A 28 -41.05 -20.88 1.92
C VAL A 28 -41.19 -22.28 2.52
N ALA A 29 -40.11 -23.06 2.58
CA ALA A 29 -40.14 -24.40 3.19
C ALA A 29 -40.45 -24.33 4.69
N PHE A 30 -39.90 -23.34 5.39
CA PHE A 30 -40.22 -23.07 6.79
C PHE A 30 -41.70 -22.69 6.97
N TYR A 31 -42.23 -21.81 6.11
CA TYR A 31 -43.65 -21.46 6.09
C TYR A 31 -44.54 -22.69 5.85
N SER A 32 -44.23 -23.51 4.83
CA SER A 32 -45.01 -24.72 4.51
C SER A 32 -45.03 -25.69 5.67
N TRP A 33 -43.89 -25.95 6.30
CA TRP A 33 -43.81 -26.81 7.48
C TRP A 33 -44.65 -26.29 8.64
N LEU A 34 -44.62 -24.99 8.91
CA LEU A 34 -45.48 -24.40 9.94
C LEU A 34 -46.97 -24.54 9.60
N MET A 35 -47.36 -24.35 8.34
CA MET A 35 -48.76 -24.52 7.94
C MET A 35 -49.23 -25.96 8.09
N ASP A 36 -48.44 -26.93 7.60
CA ASP A 36 -48.75 -28.35 7.73
C ASP A 36 -48.84 -28.76 9.21
N THR A 37 -47.91 -28.27 10.05
CA THR A 37 -47.91 -28.59 11.49
C THR A 37 -49.13 -28.02 12.21
N PHE A 38 -49.62 -26.84 11.82
CA PHE A 38 -50.79 -26.22 12.44
C PHE A 38 -52.13 -26.75 11.92
N ASP A 39 -52.13 -27.51 10.82
CA ASP A 39 -53.29 -28.28 10.34
C ASP A 39 -53.44 -29.62 11.09
N GLU A 40 -52.41 -30.07 11.81
CA GLU A 40 -52.48 -31.29 12.62
C GLU A 40 -53.39 -31.12 13.84
N PRO A 41 -54.15 -32.16 14.25
CA PRO A 41 -55.12 -32.08 15.35
C PRO A 41 -54.59 -31.54 16.68
N GLY A 42 -53.29 -31.74 16.95
CA GLY A 42 -52.63 -31.24 18.17
C GLY A 42 -52.42 -29.73 18.21
N TYR A 43 -52.50 -29.04 17.06
CA TYR A 43 -52.21 -27.61 16.93
C TYR A 43 -53.43 -26.77 16.48
N LEU A 44 -54.55 -27.40 16.12
CA LEU A 44 -55.79 -26.72 15.67
C LEU A 44 -56.36 -25.69 16.67
N THR A 45 -56.01 -25.77 17.96
CA THR A 45 -56.44 -24.82 18.99
C THR A 45 -55.63 -23.52 18.99
N TYR A 46 -54.50 -23.47 18.29
CA TYR A 46 -53.60 -22.32 18.24
C TYR A 46 -53.78 -21.55 16.94
N GLN A 47 -53.69 -20.22 17.02
CA GLN A 47 -53.69 -19.38 15.83
C GLN A 47 -52.39 -19.57 15.05
N THR A 48 -52.46 -19.50 13.72
CA THR A 48 -51.31 -19.70 12.84
C THR A 48 -50.18 -18.70 13.13
N PRO A 49 -48.90 -19.12 13.05
CA PRO A 49 -47.78 -18.29 13.51
C PRO A 49 -47.23 -17.32 12.49
N ILE A 50 -47.44 -17.60 11.21
CA ILE A 50 -46.81 -16.88 10.11
C ILE A 50 -47.83 -16.64 8.99
N ARG A 51 -47.74 -15.50 8.33
CA ARG A 51 -48.54 -15.17 7.15
C ARG A 51 -47.62 -14.95 5.95
N PHE A 52 -48.11 -15.42 4.81
CA PHE A 52 -47.54 -15.16 3.50
C PHE A 52 -48.01 -13.79 2.97
N ASN A 53 -47.09 -12.86 2.70
CA ASN A 53 -47.41 -11.58 2.06
C ASN A 53 -47.13 -11.66 0.56
N THR A 54 -45.93 -12.13 0.22
CA THR A 54 -45.46 -12.42 -1.13
C THR A 54 -44.58 -13.68 -1.10
N PRO A 55 -44.21 -14.27 -2.24
CA PRO A 55 -43.28 -15.42 -2.28
C PRO A 55 -41.94 -15.22 -1.58
N THR A 56 -41.59 -13.97 -1.25
CA THR A 56 -40.29 -13.57 -0.72
C THR A 56 -40.39 -12.73 0.55
N SER A 57 -41.58 -12.53 1.09
CA SER A 57 -41.84 -11.70 2.27
C SER A 57 -42.91 -12.35 3.15
N PHE A 58 -42.55 -12.55 4.42
CA PHE A 58 -43.37 -13.21 5.43
C PHE A 58 -43.52 -12.31 6.64
N THR A 59 -44.64 -12.43 7.34
CA THR A 59 -44.87 -11.72 8.61
C THR A 59 -45.23 -12.71 9.70
N MET A 60 -44.52 -12.65 10.83
CA MET A 60 -44.90 -13.33 12.06
C MET A 60 -46.15 -12.66 12.63
N VAL A 61 -47.18 -13.43 12.95
CA VAL A 61 -48.49 -12.94 13.39
C VAL A 61 -48.92 -13.61 14.69
N ASN A 62 -49.99 -13.09 15.30
CA ASN A 62 -50.60 -13.64 16.52
C ASN A 62 -49.63 -13.79 17.71
N GLY A 63 -48.58 -12.95 17.75
CA GLY A 63 -47.61 -12.90 18.84
C GLY A 63 -46.61 -14.06 18.87
N TRP A 64 -46.47 -14.84 17.80
CA TRP A 64 -45.51 -15.95 17.72
C TRP A 64 -44.08 -15.44 17.55
N PHE A 65 -43.22 -15.73 18.53
CA PHE A 65 -41.84 -15.28 18.59
C PHE A 65 -40.89 -16.23 17.86
N LEU A 66 -39.98 -15.65 17.08
CA LEU A 66 -38.96 -16.33 16.32
C LEU A 66 -37.63 -16.14 17.04
N ASP A 67 -37.09 -17.21 17.63
CA ASP A 67 -35.96 -17.09 18.56
C ASP A 67 -34.62 -16.94 17.83
N ASN A 68 -34.17 -15.69 17.71
CA ASN A 68 -32.85 -15.36 17.16
C ASN A 68 -31.76 -15.17 18.22
N GLY A 69 -32.03 -15.53 19.48
CA GLY A 69 -31.03 -15.42 20.54
C GLY A 69 -30.06 -16.59 20.60
N GLU A 70 -29.22 -16.56 21.63
CA GLU A 70 -28.21 -17.59 21.90
C GLU A 70 -28.85 -18.96 22.07
N GLY A 71 -28.26 -19.96 21.41
CA GLY A 71 -28.74 -21.35 21.41
C GLY A 71 -29.66 -21.68 20.23
N SER A 72 -30.50 -20.76 19.78
CA SER A 72 -31.38 -20.96 18.62
C SER A 72 -30.74 -20.44 17.33
N TYR A 73 -30.39 -19.14 17.27
CA TYR A 73 -29.86 -18.47 16.06
C TYR A 73 -30.66 -18.79 14.78
N ILE A 74 -31.97 -18.89 14.90
CA ILE A 74 -32.86 -19.46 13.88
C ILE A 74 -32.72 -18.83 12.49
N LEU A 75 -32.38 -17.54 12.43
CA LEU A 75 -32.24 -16.81 11.17
C LEU A 75 -31.04 -17.24 10.33
N LYS A 76 -30.02 -17.84 10.96
CA LYS A 76 -28.85 -18.38 10.24
C LYS A 76 -29.21 -19.53 9.31
N TYR A 77 -30.28 -20.26 9.67
CA TYR A 77 -30.73 -21.48 8.99
C TYR A 77 -31.89 -21.23 8.01
N LEU A 78 -32.19 -19.97 7.72
CA LEU A 78 -33.21 -19.57 6.76
C LEU A 78 -32.58 -18.80 5.59
N TYR A 79 -33.16 -18.95 4.39
CA TYR A 79 -32.78 -18.18 3.19
C TYR A 79 -33.98 -17.94 2.26
N GLY A 80 -33.80 -17.14 1.20
CA GLY A 80 -34.80 -17.06 0.12
C GLY A 80 -36.07 -16.24 0.42
N GLY A 81 -36.17 -15.54 1.56
CA GLY A 81 -37.27 -14.62 1.86
C GLY A 81 -37.08 -13.86 3.16
N GLY A 82 -37.56 -12.62 3.22
CA GLY A 82 -37.48 -11.78 4.42
C GLY A 82 -38.61 -12.05 5.42
N ILE A 83 -38.36 -11.74 6.70
CA ILE A 83 -39.31 -11.92 7.80
C ILE A 83 -39.51 -10.60 8.54
N ASP A 84 -40.77 -10.16 8.64
CA ASP A 84 -41.21 -9.03 9.47
C ASP A 84 -41.87 -9.57 10.74
N THR A 85 -41.57 -8.98 11.90
CA THR A 85 -42.16 -9.37 13.19
C THR A 85 -43.17 -8.37 13.75
N SER A 86 -43.72 -7.47 12.92
CA SER A 86 -44.77 -6.51 13.28
C SER A 86 -46.02 -7.08 14.00
N GLY A 87 -46.24 -8.41 13.93
CA GLY A 87 -47.25 -9.10 14.74
C GLY A 87 -46.90 -9.28 16.22
N TYR A 88 -45.76 -8.77 16.69
CA TYR A 88 -45.32 -8.85 18.10
C TYR A 88 -46.01 -7.78 18.97
N ALA A 89 -46.22 -6.58 18.42
CA ALA A 89 -46.81 -5.46 19.15
C ALA A 89 -48.34 -5.46 19.18
N THR A 90 -48.98 -6.14 18.23
CA THR A 90 -50.42 -6.01 17.92
C THR A 90 -51.27 -7.12 18.52
N VAL A 91 -50.89 -7.61 19.70
CA VAL A 91 -51.57 -8.69 20.44
C VAL A 91 -51.78 -8.33 21.90
N ALA A 92 -52.65 -9.08 22.59
CA ALA A 92 -52.94 -8.86 24.01
C ALA A 92 -51.71 -9.13 24.91
N ASP A 93 -50.81 -10.00 24.46
CA ASP A 93 -49.58 -10.43 25.13
C ASP A 93 -48.33 -10.05 24.31
N PRO A 94 -48.01 -8.74 24.17
CA PRO A 94 -46.99 -8.26 23.25
C PRO A 94 -45.59 -8.69 23.66
N VAL A 95 -44.69 -8.74 22.66
CA VAL A 95 -43.26 -9.01 22.90
C VAL A 95 -42.50 -7.68 22.96
N TYR A 96 -41.70 -7.52 24.00
CA TYR A 96 -40.80 -6.39 24.19
C TYR A 96 -39.35 -6.82 24.16
N MET A 97 -38.51 -5.91 23.68
CA MET A 97 -37.06 -6.05 23.64
C MET A 97 -36.45 -5.12 24.68
N LEU A 98 -35.56 -5.65 25.52
CA LEU A 98 -34.88 -4.88 26.55
C LEU A 98 -33.35 -5.01 26.44
N ASP A 99 -32.66 -3.89 26.60
CA ASP A 99 -31.20 -3.85 26.70
C ASP A 99 -30.80 -3.59 28.16
N LEU A 100 -29.97 -4.47 28.72
CA LEU A 100 -29.48 -4.42 30.08
C LEU A 100 -28.05 -3.83 30.14
N ILE A 101 -27.66 -3.25 31.28
CA ILE A 101 -26.35 -2.61 31.48
C ILE A 101 -25.28 -3.51 32.11
N SER A 102 -25.67 -4.65 32.67
CA SER A 102 -24.77 -5.65 33.29
C SER A 102 -25.40 -7.04 33.17
N THR A 103 -24.57 -8.06 32.91
CA THR A 103 -24.95 -9.45 32.57
C THR A 103 -24.80 -10.45 33.71
N THR A 104 -24.38 -10.02 34.91
CA THR A 104 -23.69 -10.89 35.89
C THR A 104 -24.40 -12.20 36.28
N ASP A 105 -25.71 -12.36 36.01
CA ASP A 105 -26.42 -13.63 36.23
C ASP A 105 -27.19 -14.20 35.00
N PHE A 106 -27.23 -13.51 33.85
CA PHE A 106 -27.83 -14.06 32.60
C PHE A 106 -26.74 -14.78 31.78
N THR A 107 -26.07 -15.80 32.31
CA THR A 107 -24.96 -16.45 31.58
C THR A 107 -25.40 -17.07 30.25
N THR A 108 -24.47 -17.09 29.30
CA THR A 108 -24.61 -17.64 27.95
C THR A 108 -25.32 -18.99 27.95
N GLY A 109 -26.56 -19.01 27.45
CA GLY A 109 -27.32 -20.25 27.29
C GLY A 109 -27.95 -20.83 28.55
N ALA A 110 -28.47 -20.03 29.49
CA ALA A 110 -29.37 -20.52 30.54
C ALA A 110 -30.72 -21.01 29.96
N SER A 111 -30.69 -22.10 29.18
CA SER A 111 -31.86 -22.86 28.73
C SER A 111 -32.74 -23.33 29.89
N SER A 112 -32.23 -23.27 31.12
CA SER A 112 -32.94 -23.45 32.38
C SER A 112 -33.96 -22.35 32.71
N ASP A 113 -33.79 -21.14 32.17
CA ASP A 113 -34.62 -19.96 32.49
C ASP A 113 -35.47 -19.52 31.30
N TRP A 114 -35.40 -20.23 30.18
CA TRP A 114 -36.40 -20.09 29.12
C TRP A 114 -37.79 -20.36 29.67
N ASP A 115 -38.74 -19.51 29.30
CA ASP A 115 -40.11 -19.53 29.78
C ASP A 115 -40.26 -19.22 31.29
N ALA A 116 -39.19 -18.90 32.02
CA ALA A 116 -39.25 -18.45 33.40
C ALA A 116 -39.85 -17.04 33.48
N GLU A 117 -40.57 -16.75 34.57
CA GLU A 117 -41.20 -15.45 34.77
C GLU A 117 -40.14 -14.38 35.05
N VAL A 118 -40.20 -13.30 34.25
CA VAL A 118 -39.43 -12.08 34.39
C VAL A 118 -40.21 -11.09 35.26
N THR A 119 -39.52 -10.47 36.20
CA THR A 119 -40.05 -9.40 37.04
C THR A 119 -39.40 -8.06 36.74
N ASP A 120 -40.19 -6.98 36.77
CA ASP A 120 -39.78 -5.57 36.75
C ASP A 120 -40.00 -4.99 38.15
N ASP A 121 -38.92 -4.64 38.85
CA ASP A 121 -38.95 -4.17 40.24
C ASP A 121 -39.78 -5.10 41.16
N ALA A 122 -39.55 -6.41 41.00
CA ALA A 122 -40.25 -7.51 41.67
C ALA A 122 -41.75 -7.67 41.30
N VAL A 123 -42.23 -7.00 40.25
CA VAL A 123 -43.56 -7.18 39.68
C VAL A 123 -43.50 -8.09 38.46
N ALA A 124 -44.30 -9.16 38.44
CA ALA A 124 -44.38 -10.08 37.30
C ALA A 124 -44.75 -9.36 35.99
N VAL A 125 -43.96 -9.60 34.95
CA VAL A 125 -44.20 -9.14 33.57
C VAL A 125 -44.69 -10.30 32.71
N GLY A 126 -43.91 -11.37 32.68
CA GLY A 126 -44.23 -12.58 31.91
C GLY A 126 -42.97 -13.36 31.52
N PRO A 127 -43.08 -14.35 30.63
CA PRO A 127 -41.99 -15.29 30.38
C PRO A 127 -40.83 -14.66 29.59
N LEU A 128 -39.61 -15.05 29.96
CA LEU A 128 -38.40 -14.81 29.16
C LEU A 128 -38.45 -15.68 27.89
N LEU A 129 -38.36 -15.03 26.73
CA LEU A 129 -38.42 -15.73 25.44
C LEU A 129 -37.02 -16.06 24.92
N SER A 130 -36.07 -15.13 25.06
CA SER A 130 -34.73 -15.23 24.49
C SER A 130 -33.74 -14.25 25.11
N VAL A 131 -32.45 -14.55 24.96
CA VAL A 131 -31.32 -13.74 25.45
C VAL A 131 -30.19 -13.74 24.43
N ILE A 132 -29.50 -12.60 24.30
CA ILE A 132 -28.19 -12.47 23.67
C ILE A 132 -27.27 -11.75 24.64
N ASN A 133 -26.14 -12.36 24.99
CA ASN A 133 -25.13 -11.76 25.84
C ASN A 133 -24.09 -11.04 24.99
N ASP A 134 -23.32 -10.18 25.66
CA ASP A 134 -22.33 -9.29 25.07
C ASP A 134 -22.89 -8.45 23.91
N TYR A 135 -24.17 -8.09 24.05
CA TYR A 135 -24.91 -7.29 23.10
C TYR A 135 -25.67 -6.16 23.82
N PRO A 136 -25.60 -4.91 23.37
CA PRO A 136 -24.90 -4.42 22.17
C PRO A 136 -23.37 -4.35 22.28
N THR A 137 -22.83 -4.50 23.49
CA THR A 137 -21.39 -4.44 23.78
C THR A 137 -21.05 -5.51 24.81
N ALA A 138 -19.77 -5.82 24.99
CA ALA A 138 -19.30 -6.70 26.06
C ALA A 138 -19.91 -6.32 27.43
N ASN A 139 -20.26 -7.33 28.23
CA ASN A 139 -20.91 -7.23 29.54
C ASN A 139 -22.31 -6.61 29.54
N ARG A 140 -23.01 -6.60 28.40
CA ARG A 140 -24.43 -6.24 28.28
C ARG A 140 -25.25 -7.41 27.75
N ALA A 141 -26.55 -7.43 28.05
CA ALA A 141 -27.46 -8.43 27.51
C ALA A 141 -28.65 -7.75 26.84
N ARG A 142 -29.12 -8.37 25.76
CA ARG A 142 -30.43 -8.12 25.19
C ARG A 142 -31.34 -9.29 25.53
N ILE A 143 -32.54 -8.98 26.00
CA ILE A 143 -33.57 -9.99 26.28
C ILE A 143 -34.87 -9.66 25.54
N TRP A 144 -35.62 -10.71 25.23
CA TRP A 144 -36.99 -10.60 24.74
C TRP A 144 -37.93 -11.18 25.78
N VAL A 145 -38.93 -10.41 26.16
CA VAL A 145 -39.90 -10.75 27.20
C VAL A 145 -41.29 -10.62 26.64
N ARG A 146 -42.16 -11.58 26.94
CA ARG A 146 -43.59 -11.45 26.66
C ARG A 146 -44.28 -10.78 27.83
N ASP A 147 -44.97 -9.68 27.58
CA ASP A 147 -45.77 -9.03 28.62
C ASP A 147 -47.14 -9.68 28.71
N THR A 148 -47.39 -10.36 29.82
CA THR A 148 -48.65 -11.05 30.12
C THR A 148 -49.51 -10.30 31.14
N ARG A 149 -49.10 -9.09 31.53
CA ARG A 149 -49.89 -8.23 32.42
C ARG A 149 -51.22 -7.91 31.74
N ALA A 150 -52.29 -7.82 32.55
CA ALA A 150 -53.64 -7.52 32.06
C ALA A 150 -53.70 -6.20 31.26
N THR A 151 -52.82 -5.26 31.59
CA THR A 151 -52.57 -4.04 30.84
C THR A 151 -51.07 -3.92 30.60
N PRO A 152 -50.56 -4.30 29.41
CA PRO A 152 -49.15 -4.16 29.09
C PRO A 152 -48.67 -2.71 29.29
N ALA A 153 -47.49 -2.56 29.87
CA ALA A 153 -46.96 -1.26 30.27
C ALA A 153 -45.47 -1.12 29.95
N THR A 154 -45.03 0.11 29.70
CA THR A 154 -43.61 0.42 29.52
C THR A 154 -42.82 0.05 30.77
N ILE A 155 -41.70 -0.65 30.58
CA ILE A 155 -40.72 -0.92 31.64
C ILE A 155 -39.78 0.29 31.75
N GLY A 156 -39.55 0.76 32.97
CA GLY A 156 -38.80 1.97 33.24
C GLY A 156 -37.31 1.86 32.88
N ALA A 157 -36.70 2.99 32.52
CA ALA A 157 -35.25 3.10 32.48
C ALA A 157 -34.69 2.89 33.90
N SER A 158 -33.61 2.11 34.03
CA SER A 158 -33.03 1.70 35.33
C SER A 158 -33.90 0.76 36.18
N SER A 159 -35.00 0.24 35.64
CA SER A 159 -35.77 -0.83 36.29
C SER A 159 -34.88 -2.04 36.59
N ALA A 160 -35.08 -2.68 37.74
CA ALA A 160 -34.44 -3.93 38.08
C ALA A 160 -35.20 -5.10 37.44
N ILE A 161 -34.52 -5.86 36.58
CA ILE A 161 -35.05 -7.03 35.91
C ILE A 161 -34.47 -8.28 36.53
N ALA A 162 -35.32 -9.26 36.84
CA ALA A 162 -34.89 -10.56 37.35
C ALA A 162 -35.74 -11.71 36.78
N THR A 163 -35.17 -12.90 36.64
CA THR A 163 -35.91 -14.15 36.39
C THR A 163 -36.13 -14.92 37.68
N THR A 164 -37.22 -15.68 37.73
CA THR A 164 -37.62 -16.52 38.87
C THR A 164 -37.21 -18.00 38.71
N GLY A 165 -36.40 -18.32 37.70
CA GLY A 165 -36.04 -19.69 37.32
C GLY A 165 -34.89 -20.30 38.16
N ALA A 166 -34.39 -21.45 37.72
CA ALA A 166 -33.40 -22.24 38.46
C ALA A 166 -31.99 -21.60 38.47
N GLY A 167 -31.72 -20.68 37.53
CA GLY A 167 -30.55 -19.81 37.52
C GLY A 167 -31.01 -18.35 37.42
N PRO A 168 -31.38 -17.69 38.54
CA PRO A 168 -32.00 -16.37 38.49
C PRO A 168 -31.05 -15.35 37.85
N GLY A 169 -31.35 -14.98 36.61
CA GLY A 169 -30.68 -13.92 35.88
C GLY A 169 -31.20 -12.58 36.36
N ALA A 170 -30.30 -11.65 36.68
CA ALA A 170 -30.63 -10.31 37.14
C ALA A 170 -29.85 -9.26 36.33
N GLY A 171 -30.48 -8.11 36.12
CA GLY A 171 -29.88 -6.99 35.43
C GLY A 171 -30.68 -5.71 35.60
N THR A 172 -30.18 -4.62 35.04
CA THR A 172 -30.82 -3.31 35.11
C THR A 172 -31.03 -2.77 33.70
N VAL A 173 -32.22 -2.26 33.43
CA VAL A 173 -32.60 -1.69 32.12
C VAL A 173 -31.76 -0.46 31.81
N ALA A 174 -31.24 -0.37 30.58
CA ALA A 174 -30.43 0.76 30.15
C ALA A 174 -31.17 2.09 30.19
N THR A 175 -30.44 3.14 30.58
CA THR A 175 -30.95 4.51 30.74
C THR A 175 -31.28 5.20 29.41
N THR A 176 -30.67 4.76 28.33
CA THR A 176 -30.88 5.26 26.97
C THR A 176 -31.24 4.05 26.13
N GLU A 177 -32.52 3.97 25.75
CA GLU A 177 -33.09 2.92 24.89
C GLU A 177 -33.35 1.52 25.50
N GLY A 178 -33.45 1.41 26.82
CA GLY A 178 -33.53 0.11 27.51
C GLY A 178 -34.83 -0.69 27.34
N PHE A 179 -35.95 -0.07 26.97
CA PHE A 179 -37.20 -0.77 26.65
C PHE A 179 -37.68 -0.35 25.26
N ARG A 180 -37.96 -1.33 24.40
CA ARG A 180 -38.44 -1.11 23.03
C ARG A 180 -39.52 -2.11 22.65
N ASN A 181 -40.29 -1.76 21.64
CA ASN A 181 -41.17 -2.70 20.96
C ASN A 181 -40.33 -3.86 20.37
N GLY A 182 -40.79 -5.11 20.46
CA GLY A 182 -40.12 -6.27 19.87
C GLY A 182 -40.14 -6.33 18.34
N ASP A 183 -40.76 -5.35 17.66
CA ASP A 183 -40.82 -5.31 16.19
C ASP A 183 -39.43 -5.22 15.54
N GLU A 184 -39.17 -6.14 14.62
CA GLU A 184 -37.92 -6.37 13.92
C GLU A 184 -38.22 -6.68 12.45
N ILE A 185 -37.28 -6.36 11.57
CA ILE A 185 -37.34 -6.74 10.15
C ILE A 185 -36.02 -7.38 9.78
N TYR A 186 -36.13 -8.60 9.25
CA TYR A 186 -35.04 -9.39 8.72
C TYR A 186 -35.13 -9.43 7.21
N LEU A 187 -34.16 -8.80 6.56
CA LEU A 187 -34.04 -8.76 5.11
C LEU A 187 -33.33 -10.02 4.63
N ASN A 188 -33.85 -10.68 3.59
CA ASN A 188 -33.05 -11.67 2.88
C ASN A 188 -32.15 -10.99 1.84
N LEU A 189 -30.86 -11.06 2.08
CA LEU A 189 -29.82 -10.54 1.22
C LEU A 189 -29.23 -11.68 0.39
N PHE A 190 -29.18 -11.52 -0.93
CA PHE A 190 -28.64 -12.57 -1.78
C PHE A 190 -27.78 -12.03 -2.93
N THR A 191 -26.74 -12.75 -3.32
CA THR A 191 -25.92 -12.37 -4.48
C THR A 191 -26.58 -12.81 -5.79
N ILE A 192 -26.56 -11.97 -6.83
CA ILE A 192 -27.01 -12.36 -8.17
C ILE A 192 -25.85 -13.02 -8.92
N ALA A 193 -26.06 -14.26 -9.35
CA ALA A 193 -25.11 -15.11 -10.08
C ALA A 193 -23.87 -15.52 -9.26
N SER A 194 -23.28 -16.67 -9.63
CA SER A 194 -22.02 -17.13 -9.07
C SER A 194 -20.92 -16.17 -9.49
N PHE A 195 -20.08 -15.80 -8.54
CA PHE A 195 -18.90 -15.00 -8.76
C PHE A 195 -18.03 -15.71 -9.80
N ALA A 196 -17.36 -14.95 -10.67
CA ALA A 196 -16.57 -15.56 -11.76
C ALA A 196 -15.33 -16.31 -11.25
N GLY A 197 -14.92 -16.10 -9.99
CA GLY A 197 -13.81 -16.80 -9.35
C GLY A 197 -14.19 -18.22 -8.92
N THR A 198 -13.27 -19.17 -9.14
CA THR A 198 -13.31 -20.50 -8.52
C THR A 198 -12.02 -20.65 -7.69
N PRO A 199 -12.11 -20.64 -6.35
CA PRO A 199 -13.32 -20.65 -5.53
C PRO A 199 -13.97 -19.26 -5.49
N ASN A 200 -15.15 -19.22 -4.91
CA ASN A 200 -15.92 -18.00 -4.69
C ASN A 200 -15.10 -16.99 -3.81
N PRO A 201 -14.97 -15.71 -4.21
CA PRO A 201 -14.20 -14.70 -3.48
C PRO A 201 -14.84 -14.33 -2.14
N GLN A 202 -14.02 -13.80 -1.23
CA GLN A 202 -14.50 -13.35 0.08
C GLN A 202 -15.51 -12.20 -0.03
N ALA A 203 -16.68 -12.37 0.61
CA ALA A 203 -17.72 -11.35 0.72
C ALA A 203 -18.09 -11.07 2.19
N TYR A 204 -18.17 -9.79 2.56
CA TYR A 204 -18.49 -9.35 3.92
C TYR A 204 -19.43 -8.14 3.91
N ILE A 205 -20.17 -7.95 5.00
CA ILE A 205 -21.21 -6.91 5.11
C ILE A 205 -20.92 -6.01 6.31
N TYR A 206 -21.04 -4.71 6.09
CA TYR A 206 -20.96 -3.67 7.09
C TYR A 206 -22.30 -2.97 7.26
N GLN A 207 -22.70 -2.80 8.52
CA GLN A 207 -23.88 -2.03 8.90
C GLN A 207 -23.55 -1.22 10.15
N LYS A 208 -24.19 -0.07 10.34
CA LYS A 208 -24.05 0.67 11.59
C LYS A 208 -24.48 -0.19 12.77
N HIS A 209 -23.73 -0.11 13.86
CA HIS A 209 -24.17 -0.77 15.08
C HIS A 209 -25.41 -0.06 15.66
N PRO A 210 -26.47 -0.79 16.07
CA PRO A 210 -27.72 -0.19 16.54
C PRO A 210 -27.62 0.56 17.89
N VAL A 211 -26.47 0.53 18.58
CA VAL A 211 -26.20 1.27 19.83
C VAL A 211 -24.78 1.86 19.77
N THR A 212 -24.65 3.16 20.06
CA THR A 212 -23.54 4.07 19.71
C THR A 212 -22.27 4.00 20.58
N ALA A 213 -21.16 4.39 19.95
CA ALA A 213 -19.88 4.91 20.47
C ALA A 213 -19.16 4.04 21.51
N ASP A 214 -18.26 3.17 21.05
CA ASP A 214 -17.20 2.66 21.92
C ASP A 214 -16.13 3.75 22.15
N SER A 215 -15.28 3.55 23.16
CA SER A 215 -14.18 4.45 23.52
C SER A 215 -13.07 4.51 22.46
N TYR A 216 -13.09 3.60 21.48
CA TYR A 216 -12.03 3.38 20.50
C TYR A 216 -12.33 4.14 19.19
N HIS A 217 -13.61 4.41 18.87
CA HIS A 217 -14.05 4.91 17.56
C HIS A 217 -14.77 6.27 17.58
N GLY A 218 -14.89 6.91 18.75
CA GLY A 218 -15.52 8.23 18.85
C GLY A 218 -17.03 8.21 18.55
N SER A 219 -17.69 9.34 18.78
CA SER A 219 -19.15 9.47 18.78
C SER A 219 -19.80 9.61 17.39
N GLY A 220 -19.19 9.10 16.32
CA GLY A 220 -19.68 9.21 14.95
C GLY A 220 -19.67 7.87 14.21
N ASP A 221 -20.81 7.50 13.62
CA ASP A 221 -20.96 6.51 12.53
C ASP A 221 -20.17 5.19 12.61
N VAL A 222 -20.14 4.55 13.78
CA VAL A 222 -19.47 3.23 13.97
C VAL A 222 -20.21 2.14 13.19
N ARG A 223 -19.60 1.69 12.09
CA ARG A 223 -20.03 0.50 11.33
C ARG A 223 -19.32 -0.73 11.86
N VAL A 224 -20.05 -1.83 11.95
CA VAL A 224 -19.54 -3.11 12.43
C VAL A 224 -19.81 -4.15 11.35
N ARG A 225 -18.84 -5.05 11.18
CA ARG A 225 -18.96 -6.19 10.29
C ARG A 225 -19.97 -7.18 10.86
N ILE A 226 -20.89 -7.64 10.02
CA ILE A 226 -21.80 -8.74 10.38
C ILE A 226 -20.99 -10.04 10.44
N GLY A 227 -21.15 -10.81 11.52
CA GLY A 227 -20.50 -12.10 11.69
C GLY A 227 -20.91 -13.09 10.60
N GLU A 228 -19.91 -13.63 9.90
CA GLU A 228 -20.10 -14.57 8.79
C GLU A 228 -20.49 -15.97 9.29
N TRP A 229 -21.24 -16.71 8.46
CA TRP A 229 -21.69 -18.07 8.76
C TRP A 229 -21.00 -19.08 7.84
N SER A 230 -19.67 -19.01 7.77
CA SER A 230 -18.82 -19.76 6.83
C SER A 230 -18.87 -21.29 6.99
N ASN A 231 -19.53 -21.81 8.03
CA ASN A 231 -19.82 -23.23 8.19
C ASN A 231 -21.19 -23.66 7.62
N LEU A 232 -22.01 -22.73 7.11
CA LEU A 232 -23.34 -22.97 6.55
C LEU A 232 -23.36 -22.70 5.05
N ALA A 233 -24.10 -23.52 4.30
CA ALA A 233 -24.12 -23.48 2.83
C ALA A 233 -24.67 -22.18 2.22
N ASN A 234 -25.34 -21.32 3.00
CA ASN A 234 -25.88 -20.04 2.55
C ASN A 234 -24.90 -18.86 2.74
N TRP A 235 -23.75 -19.11 3.35
CA TRP A 235 -22.65 -18.14 3.47
C TRP A 235 -21.27 -18.81 3.44
N ASP A 236 -21.09 -19.80 2.57
CA ASP A 236 -19.85 -20.58 2.42
C ASP A 236 -19.16 -20.29 1.08
N ARG A 237 -17.83 -20.23 1.09
CA ARG A 237 -16.97 -19.97 -0.07
C ARG A 237 -16.74 -21.20 -0.94
N ASP A 238 -16.99 -22.40 -0.42
CA ASP A 238 -16.76 -23.65 -1.18
C ASP A 238 -18.04 -24.48 -1.34
N SER A 239 -19.22 -23.86 -1.15
CA SER A 239 -20.49 -24.54 -1.22
C SER A 239 -20.75 -25.09 -2.64
N ALA A 240 -20.91 -26.40 -2.76
CA ALA A 240 -21.30 -27.09 -4.01
C ALA A 240 -22.76 -26.83 -4.46
N GLY A 241 -23.42 -25.79 -3.93
CA GLY A 241 -24.71 -25.22 -4.34
C GLY A 241 -25.28 -24.29 -3.26
N PRO A 242 -26.34 -23.47 -3.50
CA PRO A 242 -26.76 -22.84 -4.76
C PRO A 242 -25.74 -21.78 -5.19
N THR A 243 -25.89 -21.21 -6.39
CA THR A 243 -24.93 -20.34 -7.10
C THR A 243 -24.57 -19.00 -6.43
N ASN A 244 -24.84 -18.79 -5.13
CA ASN A 244 -24.76 -17.49 -4.45
C ASN A 244 -23.90 -17.61 -3.18
N ILE A 245 -22.84 -16.80 -3.03
CA ILE A 245 -21.97 -16.80 -1.82
C ILE A 245 -22.73 -16.33 -0.59
N VAL A 246 -23.72 -15.46 -0.77
CA VAL A 246 -24.54 -14.94 0.32
C VAL A 246 -25.99 -15.16 -0.07
N ASP A 247 -26.76 -15.83 0.78
CA ASP A 247 -28.23 -15.89 0.77
C ASP A 247 -28.74 -15.99 2.22
N ILE A 248 -28.70 -14.87 2.93
CA ILE A 248 -28.84 -14.83 4.39
C ILE A 248 -30.00 -13.94 4.83
N LEU A 249 -30.53 -14.16 6.04
CA LEU A 249 -31.46 -13.22 6.69
C LEU A 249 -30.72 -12.41 7.75
N PHE A 250 -30.70 -11.09 7.62
CA PHE A 250 -30.03 -10.22 8.59
C PHE A 250 -30.92 -9.03 8.98
N PRO A 251 -30.76 -8.46 10.19
CA PRO A 251 -31.63 -7.42 10.69
C PRO A 251 -31.39 -6.07 9.98
N ILE A 252 -32.46 -5.41 9.56
CA ILE A 252 -32.46 -4.00 9.09
C ILE A 252 -33.30 -3.09 9.98
N LYS A 253 -34.13 -3.68 10.85
CA LYS A 253 -34.93 -2.98 11.87
C LYS A 253 -34.86 -3.78 13.16
N LEU A 254 -34.60 -3.12 14.27
CA LEU A 254 -34.62 -3.70 15.61
C LEU A 254 -35.35 -2.74 16.56
N GLY A 255 -36.14 -3.28 17.48
CA GLY A 255 -36.73 -2.44 18.52
C GLY A 255 -37.75 -1.42 18.00
N GLY A 256 -38.36 -1.65 16.84
CA GLY A 256 -39.23 -0.68 16.17
C GLY A 256 -38.52 0.37 15.31
N ALA A 257 -37.18 0.42 15.26
CA ALA A 257 -36.40 1.43 14.54
C ALA A 257 -35.48 0.82 13.47
N LEU A 258 -35.33 1.51 12.32
CA LEU A 258 -34.39 1.09 11.27
C LEU A 258 -32.94 1.27 11.75
N ILE A 259 -32.10 0.29 11.49
CA ILE A 259 -30.66 0.38 11.70
C ILE A 259 -30.08 1.22 10.57
N ASP A 260 -29.44 2.34 10.89
CA ASP A 260 -28.86 3.28 9.92
C ASP A 260 -29.82 3.73 8.80
N SER A 261 -31.10 3.92 9.13
CA SER A 261 -32.15 4.19 8.11
C SER A 261 -32.25 3.09 7.02
N GLY A 262 -31.83 1.87 7.35
CA GLY A 262 -31.82 0.72 6.44
C GLY A 262 -30.56 0.61 5.58
N GLN A 263 -29.51 1.40 5.86
CA GLN A 263 -28.28 1.41 5.08
C GLN A 263 -27.31 0.30 5.51
N PHE A 264 -26.69 -0.35 4.51
CA PHE A 264 -25.61 -1.31 4.69
C PHE A 264 -24.74 -1.37 3.44
N LYS A 265 -23.51 -1.88 3.58
CA LYS A 265 -22.56 -2.06 2.48
C LYS A 265 -22.11 -3.50 2.41
N THR A 266 -22.14 -4.07 1.23
CA THR A 266 -21.50 -5.37 0.96
C THR A 266 -20.22 -5.14 0.18
N PHE A 267 -19.15 -5.78 0.60
CA PHE A 267 -17.85 -5.75 -0.05
C PHE A 267 -17.48 -7.13 -0.53
N VAL A 268 -16.77 -7.18 -1.65
CA VAL A 268 -16.16 -8.39 -2.20
C VAL A 268 -14.72 -8.03 -2.50
N ARG A 269 -13.81 -8.48 -1.64
CA ARG A 269 -12.40 -8.07 -1.68
C ARG A 269 -11.49 -9.23 -1.32
N GLN A 270 -11.00 -9.88 -2.35
CA GLN A 270 -10.01 -10.93 -2.26
C GLN A 270 -8.88 -10.61 -3.24
N THR A 271 -7.65 -10.55 -2.75
CA THR A 271 -6.50 -10.25 -3.62
C THR A 271 -6.42 -11.25 -4.78
N GLY A 272 -6.14 -10.77 -6.00
CA GLY A 272 -6.17 -11.58 -7.21
C GLY A 272 -7.54 -11.65 -7.92
N ASP A 273 -8.58 -11.07 -7.33
CA ASP A 273 -9.85 -10.77 -7.97
C ASP A 273 -10.07 -9.24 -8.01
N THR A 274 -10.85 -8.75 -8.97
CA THR A 274 -11.24 -7.33 -9.00
C THR A 274 -12.17 -7.03 -7.83
N TYR A 275 -11.89 -5.96 -7.09
CA TYR A 275 -12.71 -5.63 -5.93
C TYR A 275 -14.06 -5.07 -6.37
N THR A 276 -15.04 -5.16 -5.50
CA THR A 276 -16.29 -4.44 -5.70
C THR A 276 -17.00 -4.21 -4.38
N PHE A 277 -17.94 -3.28 -4.40
CA PHE A 277 -18.83 -3.03 -3.28
C PHE A 277 -20.19 -2.55 -3.78
N VAL A 278 -21.20 -2.77 -2.94
CA VAL A 278 -22.58 -2.35 -3.17
C VAL A 278 -23.08 -1.69 -1.90
N GLU A 279 -23.56 -0.45 -2.05
CA GLU A 279 -24.30 0.24 -1.00
C GLU A 279 -25.80 0.01 -1.25
N SER A 280 -26.53 -0.30 -0.19
CA SER A 280 -27.97 -0.58 -0.28
C SER A 280 -28.71 0.16 0.83
N THR A 281 -29.96 0.53 0.56
CA THR A 281 -30.86 1.15 1.51
C THR A 281 -32.22 0.48 1.39
N VAL A 282 -32.68 -0.18 2.46
CA VAL A 282 -33.89 -0.99 2.44
C VAL A 282 -34.72 -0.73 3.69
N THR A 283 -36.03 -0.54 3.52
CA THR A 283 -36.94 -0.18 4.63
C THR A 283 -38.00 -1.24 4.94
N GLU A 284 -38.08 -2.29 4.12
CA GLU A 284 -39.14 -3.31 4.17
C GLU A 284 -38.55 -4.73 4.12
N SER A 285 -39.35 -5.70 4.58
CA SER A 285 -39.02 -7.12 4.48
C SER A 285 -39.14 -7.62 3.03
N GLY A 286 -38.21 -8.48 2.61
CA GLY A 286 -38.24 -9.07 1.28
C GLY A 286 -36.93 -9.72 0.90
N ARG A 287 -36.66 -9.73 -0.41
CA ARG A 287 -35.37 -10.12 -0.97
C ARG A 287 -34.70 -8.93 -1.65
N THR A 288 -33.46 -8.67 -1.28
CA THR A 288 -32.62 -7.66 -1.93
C THR A 288 -31.44 -8.34 -2.61
N PRO A 289 -31.28 -8.15 -3.93
CA PRO A 289 -30.12 -8.63 -4.63
C PRO A 289 -28.89 -7.76 -4.38
N ILE A 290 -27.73 -8.40 -4.40
CA ILE A 290 -26.42 -7.76 -4.51
C ILE A 290 -25.81 -8.20 -5.83
N ALA A 291 -25.67 -7.26 -6.77
CA ALA A 291 -24.93 -7.49 -8.00
C ALA A 291 -23.47 -7.07 -7.80
N THR A 292 -22.56 -8.03 -7.92
CA THR A 292 -21.12 -7.81 -7.70
C THR A 292 -20.35 -8.16 -8.97
N GLU A 293 -19.76 -7.14 -9.60
CA GLU A 293 -18.99 -7.26 -10.85
C GLU A 293 -17.52 -7.61 -10.57
N THR A 294 -17.27 -8.76 -9.93
CA THR A 294 -15.91 -9.24 -9.73
C THR A 294 -15.50 -10.27 -10.79
N ALA A 295 -14.22 -10.24 -11.15
CA ALA A 295 -13.59 -11.16 -12.07
C ALA A 295 -12.15 -11.43 -11.63
N PRO A 296 -11.52 -12.52 -12.10
CA PRO A 296 -10.10 -12.72 -11.83
C PRO A 296 -9.27 -11.55 -12.35
N ASP A 297 -8.44 -10.97 -11.47
CA ASP A 297 -7.54 -9.88 -11.82
C ASP A 297 -6.29 -10.45 -12.47
N THR A 298 -6.23 -10.36 -13.80
CA THR A 298 -5.13 -10.93 -14.60
C THR A 298 -3.73 -10.46 -14.21
N VAL A 299 -3.60 -9.33 -13.50
CA VAL A 299 -2.31 -8.80 -13.07
C VAL A 299 -1.80 -9.46 -11.78
N ASN A 300 -2.72 -9.83 -10.88
CA ASN A 300 -2.39 -10.30 -9.52
C ASN A 300 -2.91 -11.70 -9.19
N ILE A 301 -3.60 -12.38 -10.11
CA ILE A 301 -4.21 -13.69 -9.88
C ILE A 301 -3.23 -14.75 -9.36
N THR A 302 -1.96 -14.66 -9.73
CA THR A 302 -0.90 -15.60 -9.33
C THR A 302 -0.16 -15.21 -8.07
N LYS A 303 -0.42 -14.03 -7.50
CA LYS A 303 0.31 -13.54 -6.33
C LYS A 303 -0.30 -14.04 -5.03
N GLY A 304 0.55 -14.55 -4.15
CA GLY A 304 0.19 -14.93 -2.79
C GLY A 304 0.29 -13.76 -1.81
N GLU A 305 -0.48 -13.85 -0.72
CA GLU A 305 -0.38 -12.93 0.40
C GLU A 305 0.55 -13.45 1.48
N HIS A 306 0.42 -14.72 1.86
CA HIS A 306 1.19 -15.36 2.93
C HIS A 306 1.70 -16.74 2.52
N TYR A 307 2.74 -17.20 3.21
CA TYR A 307 3.19 -18.58 3.21
C TYR A 307 2.75 -19.27 4.51
N MET A 308 2.44 -20.56 4.42
CA MET A 308 2.15 -21.42 5.57
C MET A 308 2.91 -22.73 5.42
N PHE A 309 3.67 -23.10 6.45
CA PHE A 309 4.31 -24.41 6.53
C PHE A 309 3.32 -25.45 7.06
N TYR A 310 3.42 -26.68 6.56
CA TYR A 310 2.56 -27.78 7.00
C TYR A 310 3.34 -29.07 7.25
N THR A 311 2.75 -29.95 8.06
CA THR A 311 3.22 -31.32 8.36
C THR A 311 2.07 -32.33 8.37
N SER A 312 2.39 -33.63 8.45
CA SER A 312 1.46 -34.72 8.77
C SER A 312 0.27 -34.86 7.80
N VAL A 313 0.55 -35.00 6.51
CA VAL A 313 -0.49 -35.09 5.47
C VAL A 313 -1.06 -36.50 5.33
N SER A 314 -2.39 -36.64 5.36
CA SER A 314 -3.07 -37.93 5.24
C SER A 314 -3.42 -38.35 3.80
N ASN A 315 -3.41 -37.44 2.82
CA ASN A 315 -3.43 -37.63 1.35
C ASN A 315 -3.73 -36.26 0.68
N PRO A 316 -2.81 -35.50 0.03
CA PRO A 316 -3.16 -34.19 -0.49
C PRO A 316 -3.45 -34.22 -2.00
N ALA A 317 -4.54 -33.60 -2.40
CA ALA A 317 -4.56 -32.84 -3.64
C ALA A 317 -4.60 -31.35 -3.27
N TYR A 318 -3.50 -30.81 -2.70
CA TYR A 318 -3.33 -29.35 -2.58
C TYR A 318 -3.35 -28.78 -3.99
N THR A 319 -4.47 -28.17 -4.35
CA THR A 319 -4.71 -27.68 -5.70
C THR A 319 -4.90 -26.18 -5.60
N ALA A 320 -4.27 -25.42 -6.50
CA ALA A 320 -4.53 -24.00 -6.58
C ALA A 320 -6.04 -23.78 -6.80
N GLY A 321 -6.63 -22.82 -6.09
CA GLY A 321 -8.06 -22.54 -6.14
C GLY A 321 -8.91 -23.38 -5.18
N THR A 322 -8.35 -24.03 -4.16
CA THR A 322 -9.12 -24.68 -3.09
C THR A 322 -9.09 -23.88 -1.80
N VAL A 323 -10.21 -23.84 -1.08
CA VAL A 323 -10.30 -23.23 0.26
C VAL A 323 -9.78 -24.20 1.32
N ILE A 324 -9.04 -23.67 2.30
CA ILE A 324 -8.56 -24.38 3.49
C ILE A 324 -9.05 -23.69 4.77
N GLN A 325 -9.24 -24.47 5.84
CA GLN A 325 -9.76 -23.98 7.13
C GLN A 325 -9.40 -24.93 8.28
N ASP A 326 -9.61 -24.48 9.53
CA ASP A 326 -9.35 -25.24 10.76
C ASP A 326 -10.48 -26.13 11.24
N VAL A 327 -11.68 -25.99 10.66
CA VAL A 327 -12.84 -26.80 11.01
C VAL A 327 -13.29 -27.61 9.81
N ALA A 328 -13.70 -28.84 10.07
CA ALA A 328 -14.43 -29.67 9.13
C ALA A 328 -15.66 -28.93 8.56
N THR A 329 -15.80 -28.88 7.22
CA THR A 329 -17.02 -28.34 6.60
C THR A 329 -18.29 -29.02 7.16
N GLY A 330 -19.29 -28.21 7.54
CA GLY A 330 -20.53 -28.68 8.19
C GLY A 330 -20.44 -28.89 9.70
N GLY A 331 -19.34 -28.47 10.35
CA GLY A 331 -19.20 -28.45 11.81
C GLY A 331 -20.16 -27.47 12.50
N ALA A 332 -20.46 -27.73 13.79
CA ALA A 332 -21.35 -26.90 14.60
C ALA A 332 -20.77 -25.50 14.93
N THR A 333 -19.45 -25.34 14.80
CA THR A 333 -18.74 -24.08 15.05
C THR A 333 -18.20 -23.49 13.76
N PRO A 334 -18.32 -22.18 13.53
CA PRO A 334 -17.63 -21.49 12.44
C PRO A 334 -16.11 -21.69 12.52
N PRO A 335 -15.39 -21.76 11.38
CA PRO A 335 -13.93 -21.79 11.37
C PRO A 335 -13.37 -20.53 12.03
N THR A 336 -12.26 -20.67 12.77
CA THR A 336 -11.56 -19.51 13.35
C THR A 336 -10.59 -18.88 12.37
N TRP A 337 -10.18 -19.64 11.34
CA TRP A 337 -9.46 -19.11 10.19
C TRP A 337 -9.75 -19.91 8.92
N TYR A 338 -9.58 -19.24 7.78
CA TYR A 338 -9.62 -19.88 6.46
C TYR A 338 -8.81 -19.07 5.45
N ALA A 339 -8.43 -19.71 4.34
CA ALA A 339 -7.70 -19.09 3.24
C ALA A 339 -7.89 -19.87 1.93
N GLU A 340 -7.45 -19.31 0.80
CA GLU A 340 -7.38 -20.01 -0.48
C GLU A 340 -5.92 -20.35 -0.84
N ILE A 341 -5.71 -21.54 -1.40
CA ILE A 341 -4.40 -21.95 -1.93
C ILE A 341 -4.15 -21.30 -3.30
N VAL A 342 -3.05 -20.56 -3.42
CA VAL A 342 -2.55 -20.01 -4.69
C VAL A 342 -1.54 -20.96 -5.34
N ALA A 343 -0.64 -21.51 -4.53
CA ALA A 343 0.37 -22.45 -4.97
C ALA A 343 0.78 -23.37 -3.82
N HIS A 344 1.41 -24.50 -4.13
CA HIS A 344 1.99 -25.38 -3.12
C HIS A 344 3.38 -25.85 -3.56
N THR A 345 4.23 -26.18 -2.60
CA THR A 345 5.55 -26.75 -2.84
C THR A 345 5.83 -27.80 -1.78
N ASN A 346 6.15 -29.01 -2.24
CA ASN A 346 6.42 -30.15 -1.37
C ASN A 346 7.92 -30.26 -1.15
N TRP A 347 8.34 -30.32 0.11
CA TRP A 347 9.72 -30.67 0.45
C TRP A 347 9.89 -32.19 0.67
N SER A 348 8.79 -32.85 1.02
CA SER A 348 8.72 -34.31 1.20
C SER A 348 7.28 -34.78 0.96
N ALA A 349 7.02 -36.08 1.12
CA ALA A 349 5.67 -36.64 1.05
C ALA A 349 4.73 -36.14 2.17
N THR A 350 5.26 -35.59 3.27
CA THR A 350 4.47 -35.21 4.46
C THR A 350 4.71 -33.78 4.93
N SER A 351 5.50 -32.98 4.20
CA SER A 351 5.85 -31.61 4.61
C SER A 351 6.10 -30.71 3.40
N GLY A 352 5.75 -29.45 3.53
CA GLY A 352 5.99 -28.43 2.52
C GLY A 352 5.51 -27.08 2.99
N TYR A 353 5.33 -26.19 2.02
CA TYR A 353 4.60 -24.94 2.24
C TYR A 353 3.52 -24.75 1.19
N ILE A 354 2.52 -23.98 1.57
CA ILE A 354 1.47 -23.47 0.69
C ILE A 354 1.56 -21.94 0.66
N THR A 355 1.36 -21.40 -0.53
CA THR A 355 1.15 -19.97 -0.75
C THR A 355 -0.35 -19.72 -0.70
N ILE A 356 -0.79 -18.80 0.14
CA ILE A 356 -2.21 -18.56 0.41
C ILE A 356 -2.60 -17.10 0.18
N ARG A 357 -3.89 -16.87 -0.05
CA ARG A 357 -4.52 -15.55 -0.17
C ARG A 357 -5.89 -15.53 0.52
N GLY A 358 -6.43 -14.33 0.74
CA GLY A 358 -7.71 -14.15 1.43
C GLY A 358 -7.68 -14.76 2.83
N LEU A 359 -6.53 -14.71 3.51
CA LEU A 359 -6.41 -15.24 4.85
C LEU A 359 -7.23 -14.38 5.81
N ARG A 360 -8.18 -15.01 6.49
CA ARG A 360 -8.90 -14.44 7.62
C ARG A 360 -8.64 -15.28 8.86
N GLY A 361 -8.49 -14.62 10.00
CA GLY A 361 -8.13 -15.27 11.27
C GLY A 361 -6.62 -15.48 11.41
N VAL A 362 -6.21 -16.12 12.51
CA VAL A 362 -4.81 -16.33 12.86
C VAL A 362 -4.54 -17.82 13.01
N PRO A 363 -4.01 -18.49 11.97
CA PRO A 363 -3.58 -19.88 12.07
C PRO A 363 -2.46 -20.01 13.09
N VAL A 364 -2.57 -20.98 14.00
CA VAL A 364 -1.54 -21.29 15.00
C VAL A 364 -0.99 -22.70 14.80
N SER A 365 0.19 -22.93 15.37
CA SER A 365 0.88 -24.21 15.27
C SER A 365 -0.03 -25.33 15.77
N THR A 366 0.02 -26.47 15.11
CA THR A 366 -0.83 -27.65 15.38
C THR A 366 -2.30 -27.53 14.98
N ASN A 367 -2.77 -26.39 14.46
CA ASN A 367 -4.11 -26.33 13.88
C ASN A 367 -4.24 -27.36 12.76
N PRO A 368 -5.37 -28.11 12.70
CA PRO A 368 -5.65 -28.95 11.55
C PRO A 368 -5.90 -28.07 10.32
N ILE A 369 -5.58 -28.61 9.14
CA ILE A 369 -5.86 -28.00 7.85
C ILE A 369 -6.80 -28.95 7.12
N TYR A 370 -8.06 -28.56 6.97
CA TYR A 370 -9.04 -29.26 6.14
C TYR A 370 -9.07 -28.61 4.75
N VAL A 371 -9.05 -29.44 3.70
CA VAL A 371 -9.03 -28.98 2.30
C VAL A 371 -10.40 -29.18 1.64
N GLY A 372 -11.04 -28.08 1.27
CA GLY A 372 -12.31 -28.03 0.54
C GLY A 372 -13.52 -28.62 1.27
N ALA A 373 -14.71 -28.44 0.66
CA ALA A 373 -16.01 -28.81 1.23
C ALA A 373 -16.21 -30.32 1.40
N SER A 374 -15.52 -31.13 0.60
CA SER A 374 -15.55 -32.60 0.68
C SER A 374 -14.45 -33.18 1.58
N GLN A 375 -13.65 -32.33 2.25
CA GLN A 375 -12.48 -32.74 3.03
C GLN A 375 -11.54 -33.65 2.24
N LEU A 376 -10.94 -33.11 1.18
CA LEU A 376 -10.06 -33.83 0.26
C LEU A 376 -8.77 -34.34 0.91
N GLY A 377 -8.44 -33.85 2.12
CA GLY A 377 -7.32 -34.31 2.94
C GLY A 377 -7.20 -33.51 4.24
N THR A 378 -6.36 -34.00 5.16
CA THR A 378 -6.00 -33.30 6.39
C THR A 378 -4.49 -33.12 6.49
N ALA A 379 -4.05 -31.98 7.01
CA ALA A 379 -2.67 -31.75 7.44
C ALA A 379 -2.66 -30.91 8.73
N THR A 380 -1.48 -30.50 9.16
CA THR A 380 -1.30 -29.72 10.38
C THR A 380 -0.40 -28.52 10.12
N VAL A 381 -0.81 -27.34 10.56
CA VAL A 381 0.00 -26.12 10.50
C VAL A 381 1.28 -26.32 11.31
N ASN A 382 2.43 -25.99 10.72
CA ASN A 382 3.72 -25.97 11.40
C ASN A 382 4.11 -24.52 11.69
N GLY A 383 4.00 -24.08 12.94
CA GLY A 383 4.28 -22.69 13.33
C GLY A 383 3.13 -21.74 13.01
N LYS A 384 3.44 -20.55 12.49
CA LYS A 384 2.46 -19.53 12.06
C LYS A 384 2.70 -19.15 10.60
N VAL A 385 1.74 -18.43 10.02
CA VAL A 385 1.91 -17.85 8.69
C VAL A 385 3.01 -16.78 8.68
N GLY A 386 3.68 -16.62 7.54
CA GLY A 386 4.70 -15.59 7.33
C GLY A 386 4.65 -15.05 5.90
N ASP A 387 5.59 -14.18 5.57
CA ASP A 387 5.64 -13.45 4.30
C ASP A 387 6.96 -13.61 3.53
N THR A 388 7.97 -14.20 4.17
CA THR A 388 9.32 -14.33 3.61
C THR A 388 9.84 -15.74 3.89
N ILE A 389 10.25 -16.45 2.85
CA ILE A 389 10.93 -17.75 2.99
C ILE A 389 12.42 -17.55 2.69
N VAL A 390 13.28 -18.15 3.53
CA VAL A 390 14.72 -18.20 3.31
C VAL A 390 15.26 -19.62 3.50
N SER A 391 16.37 -19.93 2.82
CA SER A 391 17.09 -21.20 2.90
C SER A 391 18.46 -21.02 3.55
N TYR A 392 18.91 -22.02 4.31
CA TYR A 392 20.24 -22.05 4.92
C TYR A 392 20.98 -23.36 4.66
N ASP A 393 22.32 -23.31 4.65
CA ASP A 393 23.21 -24.42 4.25
C ASP A 393 24.17 -24.91 5.35
N THR A 394 24.47 -24.04 6.32
CA THR A 394 25.43 -24.29 7.39
C THR A 394 24.80 -23.78 8.67
N GLU A 395 24.69 -24.68 9.64
CA GLU A 395 24.08 -24.41 10.92
C GLU A 395 25.11 -24.59 12.03
N THR A 396 25.26 -23.57 12.87
CA THR A 396 26.08 -23.67 14.08
C THR A 396 25.27 -24.26 15.23
N THR A 397 23.97 -23.95 15.28
CA THR A 397 22.97 -24.50 16.21
C THR A 397 21.57 -24.27 15.65
N ALA A 398 20.72 -25.30 15.69
CA ALA A 398 19.39 -25.25 15.10
C ALA A 398 18.42 -24.28 15.77
N PRO A 399 17.56 -23.58 15.00
CA PRO A 399 16.39 -22.91 15.55
C PRO A 399 15.54 -23.91 16.33
N VAL A 400 15.07 -23.50 17.52
CA VAL A 400 14.19 -24.34 18.35
C VAL A 400 12.80 -23.73 18.45
N ALA A 401 11.83 -24.51 18.94
CA ALA A 401 10.46 -24.02 19.12
C ALA A 401 10.37 -22.76 20.02
N GLY A 402 11.33 -22.58 20.93
CA GLY A 402 11.45 -21.40 21.79
C GLY A 402 11.93 -20.12 21.07
N ASP A 403 12.37 -20.22 19.81
CA ASP A 403 12.75 -19.08 18.97
C ASP A 403 11.58 -18.55 18.13
N LEU A 404 10.45 -19.27 18.08
CA LEU A 404 9.26 -18.80 17.37
C LEU A 404 8.74 -17.49 18.00
N ASP A 405 8.23 -16.61 17.13
CA ASP A 405 7.74 -15.27 17.46
C ASP A 405 8.79 -14.29 18.00
N LYS A 406 10.08 -14.63 17.90
CA LYS A 406 11.20 -13.74 18.26
C LYS A 406 11.90 -13.16 17.03
N PRO A 407 12.51 -11.96 17.17
CA PRO A 407 13.25 -11.35 16.08
C PRO A 407 14.48 -12.19 15.70
N VAL A 408 14.80 -12.15 14.41
CA VAL A 408 16.01 -12.70 13.81
C VAL A 408 16.67 -11.62 12.96
N ASP A 409 17.99 -11.53 13.06
CA ASP A 409 18.79 -10.44 12.51
C ASP A 409 19.79 -10.98 11.48
N GLY A 410 19.92 -10.30 10.33
CA GLY A 410 20.92 -10.59 9.31
C GLY A 410 22.22 -9.82 9.55
N SER A 411 23.35 -10.53 9.56
CA SER A 411 24.65 -9.93 9.91
C SER A 411 25.20 -8.90 8.91
N ILE A 412 24.89 -9.05 7.62
CA ILE A 412 25.39 -8.19 6.52
C ILE A 412 24.29 -7.21 6.09
N SER A 413 23.09 -7.72 5.83
CA SER A 413 21.95 -6.88 5.40
C SER A 413 21.43 -5.95 6.49
N THR A 414 21.68 -6.31 7.76
CA THR A 414 20.99 -5.75 8.94
C THR A 414 19.47 -5.88 8.84
N ALA A 415 18.96 -6.77 7.99
CA ALA A 415 17.53 -7.02 7.88
C ALA A 415 17.05 -7.74 9.14
N GLU A 416 15.89 -7.34 9.63
CA GLU A 416 15.27 -7.93 10.81
C GLU A 416 13.88 -8.46 10.45
N ARG A 417 13.53 -9.64 10.96
CA ARG A 417 12.20 -10.25 10.79
C ARG A 417 11.84 -11.04 12.02
N ILE A 418 10.59 -11.48 12.12
CA ILE A 418 10.19 -12.43 13.15
C ILE A 418 10.16 -13.84 12.59
N LEU A 419 10.72 -14.80 13.32
CA LEU A 419 10.63 -16.22 12.99
C LEU A 419 9.22 -16.76 13.28
N ARG A 420 8.55 -17.30 12.25
CA ARG A 420 7.17 -17.83 12.35
C ARG A 420 7.09 -19.34 12.25
N ALA A 421 7.96 -19.93 11.46
CA ALA A 421 8.11 -21.38 11.37
C ALA A 421 9.52 -21.71 10.87
N PHE A 422 9.94 -22.94 11.08
CA PHE A 422 11.15 -23.46 10.49
C PHE A 422 10.98 -24.94 10.14
N LYS A 423 11.82 -25.39 9.24
CA LYS A 423 12.11 -26.79 8.99
C LYS A 423 13.61 -26.96 9.07
N ASP A 424 14.02 -27.87 9.94
CA ASP A 424 15.41 -28.28 10.12
C ASP A 424 15.57 -29.73 9.65
N ASP A 425 16.60 -29.99 8.83
CA ASP A 425 17.00 -31.34 8.40
C ASP A 425 18.37 -31.77 8.97
N GLY A 426 18.94 -30.99 9.89
CA GLY A 426 20.18 -31.24 10.62
C GLY A 426 21.45 -30.77 9.92
N THR A 427 21.36 -30.31 8.66
CA THR A 427 22.50 -29.70 7.95
C THR A 427 22.07 -28.45 7.19
N SER A 428 20.88 -28.48 6.60
CA SER A 428 20.22 -27.40 5.90
C SER A 428 18.79 -27.21 6.40
N GLY A 429 18.11 -26.18 5.91
CA GLY A 429 16.71 -26.00 6.24
C GLY A 429 16.06 -24.81 5.60
N LYS A 430 14.88 -24.49 6.12
CA LYS A 430 14.02 -23.41 5.66
C LYS A 430 13.47 -22.64 6.86
N LEU A 431 13.51 -21.32 6.78
CA LEU A 431 12.84 -20.45 7.75
C LEU A 431 11.66 -19.75 7.07
N LEU A 432 10.56 -19.66 7.79
CA LEU A 432 9.44 -18.80 7.46
C LEU A 432 9.49 -17.60 8.40
N LEU A 433 9.64 -16.43 7.80
CA LEU A 433 9.82 -15.16 8.47
C LEU A 433 8.63 -14.24 8.17
N GLN A 434 8.43 -13.22 9.01
CA GLN A 434 7.42 -12.19 8.79
C GLN A 434 7.95 -10.79 9.12
N VAL A 435 7.62 -9.82 8.28
CA VAL A 435 7.75 -8.40 8.57
C VAL A 435 6.72 -8.02 9.64
N TYR A 436 7.15 -7.27 10.65
CA TYR A 436 6.24 -6.79 11.67
C TYR A 436 5.67 -5.41 11.31
N HIS A 437 4.35 -5.32 11.16
CA HIS A 437 3.70 -4.11 10.65
C HIS A 437 3.19 -3.17 11.74
N THR A 438 3.15 -3.60 13.00
CA THR A 438 2.56 -2.84 14.11
C THR A 438 3.64 -2.11 14.93
N HIS A 439 3.29 -0.94 15.46
CA HIS A 439 4.09 -0.23 16.46
C HIS A 439 4.05 -1.00 17.79
N GLY A 440 5.19 -1.22 18.45
CA GLY A 440 5.17 -1.86 19.76
C GLY A 440 6.47 -2.55 20.16
N VAL A 441 6.36 -3.35 21.23
CA VAL A 441 7.45 -4.14 21.79
C VAL A 441 7.32 -5.59 21.33
N ILE A 442 8.39 -6.15 20.78
CA ILE A 442 8.47 -7.56 20.37
C ILE A 442 9.66 -8.16 21.11
N ASP A 443 9.42 -9.16 21.94
CA ASP A 443 10.45 -9.82 22.76
C ASP A 443 11.37 -8.83 23.52
N GLY A 444 10.78 -7.73 24.03
CA GLY A 444 11.50 -6.69 24.77
C GLY A 444 12.24 -5.65 23.92
N ARG A 445 12.30 -5.80 22.59
CA ARG A 445 12.78 -4.76 21.66
C ARG A 445 11.63 -3.83 21.26
N THR A 446 11.87 -2.52 21.32
CA THR A 446 10.88 -1.49 20.95
C THR A 446 11.08 -1.08 19.49
N TYR A 447 10.04 -1.20 18.68
CA TYR A 447 10.05 -0.86 17.26
C TYR A 447 9.29 0.44 17.02
N THR A 448 10.02 1.55 17.01
CA THR A 448 9.52 2.90 16.77
C THR A 448 10.54 3.70 15.95
N GLY A 449 10.08 4.51 14.99
CA GLY A 449 10.97 5.32 14.16
C GLY A 449 12.06 4.50 13.46
N THR A 450 13.31 4.94 13.61
CA THR A 450 14.53 4.39 12.96
C THR A 450 14.74 2.89 13.13
N THR A 451 14.20 2.29 14.21
CA THR A 451 14.35 0.86 14.50
C THR A 451 13.45 -0.04 13.64
N ARG A 452 12.40 0.52 13.02
CA ARG A 452 11.52 -0.23 12.11
C ARG A 452 12.10 -0.42 10.72
N ASP A 453 13.08 0.39 10.33
CA ASP A 453 13.58 0.41 8.95
C ASP A 453 14.38 -0.85 8.61
N PHE A 454 14.98 -1.49 9.62
CA PHE A 454 15.60 -2.81 9.48
C PHE A 454 14.59 -3.89 9.04
N LEU A 455 13.30 -3.72 9.36
CA LEU A 455 12.24 -4.63 8.94
C LEU A 455 11.89 -4.51 7.44
N TYR A 456 12.38 -3.49 6.74
CA TYR A 456 12.08 -3.26 5.31
C TYR A 456 13.23 -3.67 4.38
N LYS A 457 14.43 -3.86 4.93
CA LYS A 457 15.57 -4.40 4.18
C LYS A 457 15.37 -5.87 3.84
N GLN A 458 15.98 -6.31 2.75
CA GLN A 458 16.01 -7.72 2.35
C GLN A 458 17.26 -8.42 2.90
N PHE A 459 17.15 -9.71 3.22
CA PHE A 459 18.32 -10.53 3.50
C PHE A 459 19.16 -10.74 2.24
N VAL A 460 20.48 -10.84 2.40
CA VAL A 460 21.44 -11.04 1.31
C VAL A 460 22.17 -12.38 1.47
N ASP A 461 22.88 -12.80 0.42
CA ASP A 461 23.67 -14.02 0.45
C ASP A 461 24.77 -13.95 1.54
N ASN A 462 25.00 -15.08 2.22
CA ASN A 462 25.92 -15.21 3.36
C ASN A 462 25.55 -14.39 4.61
N ASP A 463 24.31 -13.89 4.72
CA ASP A 463 23.82 -13.40 6.00
C ASP A 463 23.82 -14.52 7.05
N VAL A 464 24.46 -14.28 8.19
CA VAL A 464 24.28 -15.12 9.37
C VAL A 464 23.02 -14.64 10.07
N ILE A 465 21.95 -15.44 9.99
CA ILE A 465 20.72 -15.21 10.76
C ILE A 465 20.96 -15.72 12.17
N THR A 466 20.89 -14.84 13.16
CA THR A 466 21.00 -15.21 14.57
C THR A 466 19.62 -15.22 15.22
N ALA A 467 19.22 -16.37 15.76
CA ALA A 467 18.01 -16.52 16.55
C ALA A 467 18.25 -16.12 18.01
N ALA A 468 17.22 -15.57 18.64
CA ALA A 468 17.29 -14.95 19.97
C ALA A 468 17.84 -15.85 21.09
N THR A 469 17.70 -17.18 21.01
CA THR A 469 18.19 -18.12 22.05
C THR A 469 19.54 -18.79 21.71
N GLY A 470 20.23 -18.36 20.65
CA GLY A 470 21.60 -18.78 20.34
C GLY A 470 21.77 -19.75 19.16
N GLY A 471 20.71 -19.98 18.37
CA GLY A 471 20.80 -20.63 17.06
C GLY A 471 21.34 -19.67 16.00
N SER A 472 22.15 -20.14 15.06
CA SER A 472 22.51 -19.33 13.89
C SER A 472 22.64 -20.15 12.63
N ALA A 473 22.11 -19.59 11.55
CA ALA A 473 22.03 -20.21 10.23
C ALA A 473 22.67 -19.28 9.20
N LEU A 474 23.62 -19.80 8.42
CA LEU A 474 24.19 -19.08 7.30
C LEU A 474 23.24 -19.20 6.10
N LEU A 475 22.76 -18.07 5.62
CA LEU A 475 21.94 -18.00 4.42
C LEU A 475 22.78 -18.34 3.19
N ASN A 476 22.24 -19.21 2.35
CA ASN A 476 22.78 -19.49 1.03
C ASN A 476 21.69 -19.26 -0.01
N VAL A 477 21.79 -18.14 -0.71
CA VAL A 477 20.84 -17.66 -1.71
C VAL A 477 21.12 -18.30 -3.09
N THR A 478 22.20 -19.07 -3.21
CA THR A 478 22.69 -19.58 -4.51
C THR A 478 22.31 -21.05 -4.77
N LEU A 479 22.02 -21.85 -3.73
CA LEU A 479 21.88 -23.31 -3.87
C LEU A 479 20.47 -23.80 -4.25
N ASP A 480 19.44 -22.98 -4.08
CA ASP A 480 18.08 -23.27 -4.53
C ASP A 480 17.66 -22.21 -5.55
N VAL A 481 17.90 -22.49 -6.83
CA VAL A 481 17.41 -21.65 -7.96
C VAL A 481 15.89 -21.43 -7.88
N THR A 482 15.17 -22.24 -7.09
CA THR A 482 13.73 -22.12 -6.87
C THR A 482 13.35 -21.18 -5.73
N ILE A 483 14.26 -20.81 -4.80
CA ILE A 483 13.94 -19.94 -3.64
C ILE A 483 15.14 -19.07 -3.20
N THR A 484 15.43 -18.01 -3.98
CA THR A 484 15.99 -16.74 -3.46
C THR A 484 15.10 -16.23 -2.32
N PRO A 485 15.57 -15.46 -1.31
CA PRO A 485 14.69 -14.82 -0.32
C PRO A 485 13.49 -14.15 -0.99
N THR A 486 12.33 -14.78 -0.88
CA THR A 486 11.11 -14.30 -1.55
C THR A 486 10.19 -13.73 -0.49
N THR A 487 10.16 -12.41 -0.40
CA THR A 487 9.08 -11.70 0.28
C THR A 487 7.90 -11.60 -0.68
N ILE A 488 6.69 -11.84 -0.20
CA ILE A 488 5.43 -11.70 -0.96
C ILE A 488 4.58 -10.55 -0.42
N ILE A 489 3.39 -10.36 -0.97
CA ILE A 489 2.59 -9.13 -0.86
C ILE A 489 2.43 -8.66 0.59
N SER A 490 2.15 -9.54 1.56
CA SER A 490 1.93 -9.09 2.94
C SER A 490 3.18 -8.43 3.55
N GLY A 491 4.37 -8.80 3.10
CA GLY A 491 5.66 -8.23 3.52
C GLY A 491 6.07 -6.96 2.76
N TYR A 492 5.27 -6.47 1.80
CA TYR A 492 5.58 -5.27 1.01
C TYR A 492 5.31 -3.95 1.76
N SER A 493 5.54 -3.93 3.07
CA SER A 493 5.34 -2.74 3.91
C SER A 493 6.41 -1.67 3.77
N ASP A 494 7.41 -1.90 2.93
CA ASP A 494 8.28 -0.85 2.37
C ASP A 494 7.52 0.08 1.42
N VAL A 495 6.36 -0.33 0.89
CA VAL A 495 5.42 0.59 0.24
C VAL A 495 4.67 1.40 1.30
N THR A 496 4.93 2.71 1.33
CA THR A 496 4.24 3.64 2.23
C THR A 496 2.95 4.12 1.57
N VAL A 497 1.83 4.02 2.28
CA VAL A 497 0.54 4.60 1.88
C VAL A 497 0.13 5.60 2.95
N ALA A 498 0.03 6.87 2.60
CA ALA A 498 -0.26 7.96 3.52
C ALA A 498 -1.42 8.84 3.04
N HIS A 499 -2.35 9.13 3.93
CA HIS A 499 -3.38 10.13 3.72
C HIS A 499 -2.90 11.45 4.33
N MET A 500 -3.06 12.53 3.57
CA MET A 500 -2.62 13.86 4.02
C MET A 500 -3.47 14.31 5.21
N ASN A 501 -2.80 14.84 6.23
CA ASN A 501 -3.45 15.36 7.43
C ASN A 501 -3.14 16.82 7.71
N GLY A 502 -2.04 17.36 7.18
CA GLY A 502 -1.84 18.79 7.16
C GLY A 502 -0.39 19.22 7.32
N THR A 503 -0.21 20.44 7.82
CA THR A 503 1.12 21.08 7.89
C THR A 503 1.48 21.50 9.31
N ILE A 504 2.78 21.48 9.58
CA ILE A 504 3.36 21.97 10.83
C ILE A 504 4.47 23.00 10.54
N PRO A 505 4.53 24.11 11.29
CA PRO A 505 5.61 25.07 11.20
C PRO A 505 6.84 24.59 11.97
N VAL A 506 7.98 24.53 11.29
CA VAL A 506 9.25 24.01 11.79
C VAL A 506 10.40 24.99 11.60
N ASN A 507 11.54 24.75 12.25
CA ASN A 507 12.78 25.50 12.05
C ASN A 507 13.61 24.91 10.90
N THR A 508 14.84 25.40 10.76
CA THR A 508 15.80 24.91 9.78
C THR A 508 16.15 23.45 10.03
N PHE A 509 16.23 22.68 8.94
CA PHE A 509 16.55 21.25 8.97
C PHE A 509 18.04 21.00 9.20
N SER A 510 18.38 19.96 9.96
CA SER A 510 19.78 19.51 10.12
C SER A 510 20.32 18.72 8.91
N GLY A 511 19.44 18.28 8.02
CA GLY A 511 19.72 17.50 6.82
C GLY A 511 18.48 17.41 5.91
N THR A 512 18.52 16.55 4.91
CA THR A 512 17.40 16.36 3.96
C THR A 512 16.54 15.18 4.39
N PHE A 513 15.27 15.46 4.71
CA PHE A 513 14.26 14.43 4.91
C PHE A 513 13.93 13.73 3.59
N GLN A 514 13.60 12.45 3.65
CA GLN A 514 13.16 11.62 2.52
C GLN A 514 11.63 11.59 2.47
N TYR A 515 11.03 11.88 1.32
CA TYR A 515 9.57 11.85 1.17
C TYR A 515 9.05 10.42 1.24
N GLY A 516 8.03 10.19 2.07
CA GLY A 516 7.50 8.87 2.41
C GLY A 516 8.19 8.19 3.59
N GLU A 517 9.24 8.79 4.16
CA GLU A 517 9.83 8.26 5.38
C GLU A 517 8.93 8.48 6.60
N ARG A 518 9.12 7.64 7.62
CA ARG A 518 8.50 7.89 8.92
C ARG A 518 9.23 8.97 9.68
N ILE A 519 8.45 9.80 10.35
CA ILE A 519 8.94 10.79 11.29
C ILE A 519 8.35 10.52 12.67
N THR A 520 9.14 10.80 13.70
CA THR A 520 8.73 10.59 15.09
C THR A 520 9.03 11.82 15.94
N TRP A 521 8.25 11.98 17.00
CA TRP A 521 8.48 12.96 18.06
C TRP A 521 8.02 12.40 19.40
N THR A 522 8.28 13.14 20.49
CA THR A 522 7.75 12.79 21.80
C THR A 522 6.23 13.01 21.80
N GLY A 523 5.44 11.95 21.58
CA GLY A 523 3.98 12.00 21.63
C GLY A 523 3.25 11.45 20.39
N GLY A 524 3.96 11.13 19.31
CA GLY A 524 3.34 10.60 18.10
C GLY A 524 4.33 10.26 16.98
N GLU A 525 3.78 9.76 15.88
CA GLU A 525 4.49 9.51 14.61
C GLU A 525 3.61 9.89 13.42
N ALA A 526 4.25 10.12 12.27
CA ALA A 526 3.59 10.42 11.00
C ALA A 526 4.49 9.99 9.82
N ILE A 527 3.98 10.20 8.60
CA ILE A 527 4.72 10.09 7.35
C ILE A 527 5.09 11.49 6.87
N MET A 528 6.37 11.65 6.51
CA MET A 528 6.88 12.84 5.84
C MET A 528 6.33 12.89 4.42
N ILE A 529 5.58 13.94 4.08
CA ILE A 529 4.99 14.09 2.73
C ILE A 529 5.84 15.04 1.89
N GLU A 530 6.01 16.27 2.34
CA GLU A 530 6.75 17.31 1.62
C GLU A 530 7.26 18.40 2.59
N THR A 531 8.21 19.22 2.14
CA THR A 531 8.61 20.44 2.83
C THR A 531 8.98 21.54 1.84
N ASN A 532 8.76 22.80 2.24
CA ASN A 532 9.30 23.96 1.53
C ASN A 532 10.81 24.18 1.76
N GLY A 533 11.50 23.23 2.41
CA GLY A 533 12.93 23.23 2.65
C GLY A 533 13.41 24.22 3.72
N SER A 534 12.52 24.97 4.39
CA SER A 534 12.94 25.93 5.42
C SER A 534 12.04 26.09 6.65
N SER A 535 10.72 26.03 6.53
CA SER A 535 9.79 26.49 7.58
C SER A 535 8.48 25.74 7.73
N ILE A 536 8.10 24.92 6.75
CA ILE A 536 6.86 24.14 6.79
C ILE A 536 7.17 22.70 6.40
N MET A 537 6.61 21.77 7.15
CA MET A 537 6.61 20.34 6.86
C MET A 537 5.16 19.86 6.75
N SER A 538 4.86 19.16 5.67
CA SER A 538 3.58 18.52 5.42
C SER A 538 3.65 17.06 5.81
N ILE A 539 2.65 16.61 6.56
CA ILE A 539 2.63 15.30 7.20
C ILE A 539 1.31 14.58 6.93
N GLY A 540 1.40 13.25 6.84
CA GLY A 540 0.27 12.36 6.65
C GLY A 540 0.32 11.19 7.62
N ASN A 541 -0.80 10.48 7.73
CA ASN A 541 -1.01 9.42 8.73
C ASN A 541 -0.54 9.78 10.15
N VAL A 542 -0.91 10.94 10.66
CA VAL A 542 -0.58 11.41 12.01
C VAL A 542 -1.32 10.55 13.03
N THR A 543 -0.58 9.80 13.84
CA THR A 543 -1.16 8.86 14.80
C THR A 543 -1.66 9.55 16.08
N ALA A 544 -1.05 10.68 16.45
CA ALA A 544 -1.46 11.51 17.58
C ALA A 544 -0.85 12.92 17.47
N GLU A 545 -1.62 13.98 17.70
CA GLU A 545 -1.13 15.36 17.63
C GLU A 545 -0.40 15.83 18.91
N THR A 546 -0.21 14.94 19.89
CA THR A 546 0.40 15.28 21.18
C THR A 546 1.76 15.93 20.98
N ASN A 547 1.95 17.12 21.58
CA ASN A 547 3.15 17.95 21.51
C ASN A 547 3.48 18.55 20.12
N LEU A 548 2.59 18.45 19.12
CA LEU A 548 2.72 19.20 17.86
C LEU A 548 2.49 20.71 18.02
N ASN A 549 2.14 21.16 19.23
CA ASN A 549 1.98 22.55 19.65
C ASN A 549 3.05 23.02 20.65
N VAL A 550 4.19 22.32 20.75
CA VAL A 550 5.25 22.63 21.71
C VAL A 550 6.53 23.00 20.96
N ALA A 551 6.97 24.25 21.10
CA ALA A 551 8.08 24.85 20.33
C ALA A 551 9.49 24.28 20.63
N THR A 552 9.57 23.17 21.37
CA THR A 552 10.81 22.44 21.68
C THR A 552 10.76 20.99 21.20
N THR A 553 9.62 20.53 20.70
CA THR A 553 9.45 19.17 20.19
C THR A 553 10.35 18.97 18.99
N VAL A 554 11.22 17.96 19.07
CA VAL A 554 12.11 17.54 17.98
C VAL A 554 11.39 16.48 17.15
N ILE A 555 11.37 16.69 15.85
CA ILE A 555 10.93 15.72 14.85
C ILE A 555 12.17 15.10 14.24
N THR A 556 12.19 13.78 14.14
CA THR A 556 13.31 13.00 13.61
C THR A 556 12.85 12.07 12.49
N GLY A 557 13.51 12.14 11.33
CA GLY A 557 13.32 11.23 10.21
C GLY A 557 13.95 9.87 10.49
N GLY A 558 13.22 8.80 10.18
CA GLY A 558 13.65 7.43 10.39
C GLY A 558 14.80 7.01 9.48
N VAL A 559 14.66 7.29 8.19
CA VAL A 559 15.62 6.86 7.16
C VAL A 559 16.75 7.88 7.03
N SER A 560 16.40 9.17 6.98
CA SER A 560 17.36 10.25 6.79
C SER A 560 18.18 10.57 8.03
N GLY A 561 17.64 10.27 9.23
CA GLY A 561 18.18 10.78 10.50
C GLY A 561 18.12 12.31 10.63
N ALA A 562 17.48 13.00 9.67
CA ALA A 562 17.35 14.44 9.69
C ALA A 562 16.43 14.87 10.83
N THR A 563 16.67 16.07 11.36
CA THR A 563 15.90 16.61 12.48
C THR A 563 15.45 18.04 12.21
N CYS A 564 14.29 18.39 12.73
CA CYS A 564 13.83 19.77 12.90
C CYS A 564 13.07 19.92 14.23
N GLN A 565 12.76 21.16 14.59
CA GLN A 565 11.98 21.49 15.78
C GLN A 565 10.74 22.29 15.39
N ILE A 566 9.65 22.05 16.09
CA ILE A 566 8.44 22.87 15.98
C ILE A 566 8.73 24.28 16.48
N VAL A 567 8.25 25.32 15.79
CA VAL A 567 8.55 26.73 16.13
C VAL A 567 7.38 27.52 16.70
N THR A 568 6.18 26.93 16.76
CA THR A 568 4.98 27.63 17.26
C THR A 568 4.21 26.79 18.27
N THR A 569 3.29 27.44 18.97
CA THR A 569 2.31 26.78 19.84
C THR A 569 0.93 26.61 19.19
N ALA A 570 0.81 26.88 17.88
CA ALA A 570 -0.47 26.84 17.17
C ALA A 570 -0.95 25.40 16.87
N GLY A 571 -0.05 24.41 16.98
CA GLY A 571 -0.36 23.03 16.62
C GLY A 571 -0.23 22.77 15.11
N MET A 572 -0.72 21.61 14.69
CA MET A 572 -0.85 21.26 13.27
C MET A 572 -2.02 22.03 12.65
N THR A 573 -1.85 22.51 11.41
CA THR A 573 -2.95 22.99 10.59
C THR A 573 -3.49 21.83 9.79
N ASP A 574 -4.72 21.40 10.06
CA ASP A 574 -5.36 20.30 9.33
C ASP A 574 -5.61 20.69 7.86
N ASP A 575 -5.06 19.91 6.95
CA ASP A 575 -5.30 19.99 5.51
C ASP A 575 -5.20 18.59 4.90
N ARG A 576 -6.07 18.30 3.95
CA ARG A 576 -6.15 17.00 3.27
C ARG A 576 -5.48 17.00 1.90
N ILE A 577 -4.89 18.12 1.49
CA ILE A 577 -4.35 18.35 0.15
C ILE A 577 -2.86 18.68 0.25
N GLU A 578 -2.08 18.22 -0.72
CA GLU A 578 -0.69 18.62 -0.93
C GLU A 578 -0.37 18.65 -2.44
N ASP A 579 0.59 19.51 -2.80
CA ASP A 579 0.97 19.84 -4.18
C ASP A 579 2.14 18.99 -4.69
N PHE A 580 1.89 18.06 -5.61
CA PHE A 580 2.96 17.23 -6.19
C PHE A 580 3.28 17.60 -7.64
N PRO A 581 4.56 17.85 -7.96
CA PRO A 581 4.99 18.06 -9.34
C PRO A 581 5.40 16.74 -10.01
N PHE A 582 4.94 16.53 -11.24
CA PHE A 582 5.69 15.67 -12.16
C PHE A 582 6.98 16.37 -12.57
N SER A 583 8.02 15.59 -12.89
CA SER A 583 9.29 16.13 -13.39
C SER A 583 9.07 17.12 -14.53
N LEU A 584 9.60 18.33 -14.37
CA LEU A 584 9.49 19.47 -15.32
C LEU A 584 8.07 20.03 -15.52
N GLN A 585 7.09 19.67 -14.69
CA GLN A 585 5.73 20.22 -14.72
C GLN A 585 5.45 21.07 -13.48
N SER A 586 4.37 21.86 -13.52
CA SER A 586 3.81 22.50 -12.33
C SER A 586 3.28 21.45 -11.37
N ALA A 587 3.21 21.80 -10.08
CA ALA A 587 2.55 20.95 -9.09
C ALA A 587 1.03 20.87 -9.31
N PHE A 588 0.46 19.75 -8.87
CA PHE A 588 -0.98 19.51 -8.85
C PHE A 588 -1.37 18.92 -7.49
N GLU A 589 -2.59 19.22 -7.07
CA GLU A 589 -3.12 18.82 -5.77
C GLU A 589 -3.52 17.33 -5.73
N TYR A 590 -3.10 16.62 -4.68
CA TYR A 590 -3.53 15.25 -4.36
C TYR A 590 -3.91 15.15 -2.88
N THR A 591 -4.42 13.99 -2.44
CA THR A 591 -4.92 13.76 -1.06
C THR A 591 -4.34 12.51 -0.39
N THR A 592 -3.86 11.58 -1.22
CA THR A 592 -3.19 10.35 -0.82
C THR A 592 -1.84 10.30 -1.50
N PHE A 593 -0.82 9.92 -0.74
CA PHE A 593 0.55 9.79 -1.17
C PHE A 593 0.99 8.32 -1.06
N ILE A 594 1.57 7.79 -2.12
CA ILE A 594 2.12 6.42 -2.15
C ILE A 594 3.60 6.50 -2.54
N GLU A 595 4.46 5.96 -1.68
CA GLU A 595 5.89 5.77 -1.97
C GLU A 595 6.13 4.28 -2.22
N GLY A 596 6.69 3.95 -3.38
CA GLY A 596 6.81 2.59 -3.91
C GLY A 596 7.96 1.77 -3.32
N GLY A 597 8.60 2.20 -2.24
CA GLY A 597 9.70 1.52 -1.55
C GLY A 597 11.09 1.96 -1.98
N SER A 598 11.24 3.03 -2.76
CA SER A 598 12.55 3.55 -3.21
C SER A 598 13.38 4.16 -2.08
N ILE A 599 12.73 4.54 -0.97
CA ILE A 599 13.43 5.03 0.22
C ILE A 599 14.10 3.91 1.02
N TYR A 600 13.66 2.65 0.83
CA TYR A 600 14.21 1.50 1.56
C TYR A 600 15.03 0.56 0.66
N ASN A 601 14.64 0.43 -0.62
CA ASN A 601 15.26 -0.44 -1.62
C ASN A 601 15.23 0.27 -3.00
N THR A 602 15.37 -0.45 -4.12
CA THR A 602 15.35 0.13 -5.48
C THR A 602 13.95 0.52 -5.99
N GLY A 603 12.95 0.57 -5.12
CA GLY A 603 11.53 0.68 -5.48
C GLY A 603 10.96 -0.64 -6.01
N ARG A 604 9.66 -0.83 -5.81
CA ARG A 604 8.90 -1.98 -6.31
C ARG A 604 8.33 -1.72 -7.70
N SER A 605 8.08 -2.80 -8.44
CA SER A 605 7.34 -2.72 -9.70
C SER A 605 5.92 -2.21 -9.46
N LEU A 606 5.28 -1.56 -10.44
CA LEU A 606 3.89 -1.13 -10.33
C LEU A 606 2.93 -2.30 -10.09
N SER A 607 3.26 -3.49 -10.60
CA SER A 607 2.49 -4.71 -10.33
C SER A 607 2.56 -5.12 -8.86
N ASP A 608 3.72 -4.99 -8.22
CA ASP A 608 3.87 -5.30 -6.79
C ASP A 608 3.20 -4.24 -5.91
N ILE A 609 3.34 -2.96 -6.27
CA ILE A 609 2.65 -1.87 -5.57
C ILE A 609 1.15 -2.08 -5.68
N TYR A 610 0.62 -2.35 -6.87
CA TYR A 610 -0.81 -2.60 -7.07
C TYR A 610 -1.33 -3.80 -6.26
N GLY A 611 -0.59 -4.92 -6.26
CA GLY A 611 -0.92 -6.08 -5.41
C GLY A 611 -0.93 -5.75 -3.92
N TYR A 612 0.02 -4.94 -3.45
CA TYR A 612 0.04 -4.47 -2.08
C TYR A 612 -1.13 -3.54 -1.76
N LEU A 613 -1.53 -2.65 -2.65
CA LEU A 613 -2.68 -1.76 -2.46
C LEU A 613 -4.01 -2.54 -2.40
N GLN A 614 -4.13 -3.64 -3.14
CA GLN A 614 -5.24 -4.58 -2.98
C GLN A 614 -5.20 -5.24 -1.60
N TYR A 615 -4.06 -5.79 -1.20
CA TYR A 615 -3.89 -6.36 0.14
C TYR A 615 -4.13 -5.34 1.27
N TYR A 616 -3.81 -4.07 1.05
CA TYR A 616 -3.97 -2.98 2.01
C TYR A 616 -5.43 -2.77 2.40
N VAL A 617 -6.38 -3.02 1.49
CA VAL A 617 -7.82 -2.76 1.67
C VAL A 617 -8.69 -4.01 1.58
N ARG A 618 -8.07 -5.20 1.60
CA ARG A 618 -8.78 -6.50 1.55
C ARG A 618 -9.49 -6.81 2.88
N ASP A 619 -10.29 -7.87 2.87
CA ASP A 619 -10.88 -8.42 4.10
C ASP A 619 -9.83 -8.76 5.18
N GLY A 620 -10.08 -8.37 6.43
CA GLY A 620 -9.21 -8.56 7.59
C GLY A 620 -8.29 -7.37 7.88
N GLN A 621 -8.43 -6.27 7.13
CA GLN A 621 -7.72 -5.01 7.38
C GLN A 621 -8.62 -4.04 8.15
N ASP A 622 -9.07 -4.48 9.33
CA ASP A 622 -9.84 -3.65 10.26
C ASP A 622 -8.97 -2.56 10.92
N VAL A 623 -9.57 -1.71 11.75
CA VAL A 623 -8.85 -0.64 12.47
C VAL A 623 -7.72 -1.12 13.40
N SER A 624 -7.77 -2.37 13.88
CA SER A 624 -6.75 -2.94 14.76
C SER A 624 -5.55 -3.49 13.99
N SER A 625 -5.80 -4.00 12.78
CA SER A 625 -4.78 -4.46 11.85
C SER A 625 -4.16 -3.31 11.07
N ARG A 626 -4.99 -2.47 10.43
CA ARG A 626 -4.59 -1.36 9.55
C ARG A 626 -5.60 -0.20 9.59
N PRO A 627 -5.38 0.79 10.47
CA PRO A 627 -6.15 2.04 10.43
C PRO A 627 -5.63 2.97 9.32
N ILE A 628 -6.57 3.66 8.66
CA ILE A 628 -6.28 4.80 7.79
C ILE A 628 -6.64 6.08 8.52
N TYR A 629 -5.68 7.00 8.65
CA TYR A 629 -5.85 8.30 9.29
C TYR A 629 -6.18 9.34 8.22
N THR A 630 -7.48 9.56 7.99
CA THR A 630 -7.95 10.50 6.97
C THR A 630 -8.29 11.85 7.59
N SER A 631 -8.07 12.94 6.86
CA SER A 631 -8.52 14.27 7.27
C SER A 631 -9.91 14.59 6.72
N THR A 632 -10.76 15.16 7.58
CA THR A 632 -12.04 15.79 7.18
C THR A 632 -11.88 17.23 6.71
N GLY A 633 -10.68 17.80 6.86
CA GLY A 633 -10.35 19.23 6.77
C GLY A 633 -10.60 20.00 8.06
N THR A 634 -11.04 19.32 9.13
CA THR A 634 -11.29 19.90 10.46
C THR A 634 -10.88 18.99 11.62
N ALA A 635 -10.60 17.72 11.33
CA ALA A 635 -10.23 16.68 12.27
C ALA A 635 -9.68 15.47 11.50
N ILE A 636 -8.72 14.79 12.12
CA ILE A 636 -8.28 13.45 11.71
C ILE A 636 -9.30 12.42 12.21
N VAL A 637 -9.71 11.52 11.32
CA VAL A 637 -10.60 10.40 11.63
C VAL A 637 -9.98 9.09 11.18
N LEU A 638 -10.17 8.04 11.97
CA LEU A 638 -9.72 6.70 11.67
C LEU A 638 -10.79 5.94 10.89
N VAL A 639 -10.37 5.27 9.83
CA VAL A 639 -11.22 4.40 9.02
C VAL A 639 -10.52 3.05 8.87
N ALA A 640 -11.26 1.95 8.98
CA ALA A 640 -10.73 0.63 8.64
C ALA A 640 -10.31 0.59 7.17
N ALA A 641 -9.11 0.09 6.85
CA ALA A 641 -8.67 0.04 5.46
C ALA A 641 -9.59 -0.83 4.59
N GLU A 642 -10.21 -1.86 5.16
CA GLU A 642 -11.20 -2.69 4.47
C GLU A 642 -12.55 -2.00 4.15
N GLU A 643 -12.82 -0.82 4.73
CA GLU A 643 -13.98 0.03 4.38
C GLU A 643 -13.63 1.11 3.35
N TYR A 644 -12.34 1.33 3.09
CA TYR A 644 -11.86 2.40 2.21
C TYR A 644 -12.34 2.22 0.76
N ILE A 645 -13.05 3.20 0.22
CA ILE A 645 -13.55 3.22 -1.18
C ILE A 645 -13.17 4.48 -1.95
N LYS A 646 -12.72 5.53 -1.25
CA LYS A 646 -12.28 6.83 -1.78
C LYS A 646 -11.63 7.67 -0.69
N ALA A 647 -10.73 8.58 -1.07
CA ALA A 647 -10.02 9.47 -0.15
C ALA A 647 -10.91 10.57 0.44
N VAL A 648 -11.77 11.18 -0.39
CA VAL A 648 -12.66 12.27 0.02
C VAL A 648 -14.11 11.91 -0.30
N SER A 649 -15.04 12.25 0.58
CA SER A 649 -16.47 11.88 0.44
C SER A 649 -17.13 12.42 -0.84
N THR A 650 -16.64 13.53 -1.38
CA THR A 650 -17.12 14.14 -2.64
C THR A 650 -16.60 13.44 -3.89
N TYR A 651 -15.58 12.58 -3.78
CA TYR A 651 -15.04 11.85 -4.93
C TYR A 651 -15.97 10.74 -5.39
N SER A 652 -15.84 10.40 -6.67
CA SER A 652 -16.41 9.17 -7.21
C SER A 652 -15.60 7.98 -6.70
N ALA A 653 -16.29 7.00 -6.12
CA ALA A 653 -15.63 5.80 -5.61
C ALA A 653 -15.25 4.86 -6.77
N THR A 654 -14.04 4.31 -6.72
CA THR A 654 -13.58 3.29 -7.68
C THR A 654 -13.81 1.91 -7.10
N LYS A 655 -14.73 1.13 -7.69
CA LYS A 655 -15.13 -0.20 -7.18
C LYS A 655 -14.01 -1.23 -7.24
N THR A 656 -13.29 -1.27 -8.37
CA THR A 656 -12.30 -2.30 -8.71
C THR A 656 -11.00 -2.21 -7.93
N ALA A 657 -10.60 -1.01 -7.53
CA ALA A 657 -9.44 -0.76 -6.68
C ALA A 657 -9.48 0.69 -6.13
N PRO A 658 -9.64 0.87 -4.81
CA PRO A 658 -9.84 2.19 -4.20
C PRO A 658 -8.69 3.20 -4.41
N PHE A 659 -7.45 2.73 -4.60
CA PHE A 659 -6.30 3.59 -4.87
C PHE A 659 -6.01 3.79 -6.37
N GLY A 660 -6.57 2.95 -7.24
CA GLY A 660 -6.31 2.95 -8.67
C GLY A 660 -6.14 1.56 -9.26
N THR A 661 -6.22 1.44 -10.58
CA THR A 661 -6.19 0.17 -11.31
C THR A 661 -4.94 0.05 -12.18
N LEU A 662 -4.36 -1.14 -12.27
CA LEU A 662 -3.28 -1.43 -13.20
C LEU A 662 -3.83 -2.11 -14.45
N ALA A 663 -3.61 -1.52 -15.63
CA ALA A 663 -4.03 -2.09 -16.90
C ALA A 663 -2.81 -2.29 -17.81
N GLY A 664 -2.48 -3.55 -18.10
CA GLY A 664 -1.21 -3.90 -18.73
C GLY A 664 -0.05 -3.51 -17.81
N THR A 665 0.78 -2.57 -18.25
CA THR A 665 1.87 -2.02 -17.44
C THR A 665 1.54 -0.66 -16.82
N THR A 666 0.45 0.01 -17.24
CA THR A 666 0.15 1.39 -16.82
C THR A 666 -0.79 1.42 -15.62
N TYR A 667 -0.37 2.10 -14.55
CA TYR A 667 -1.17 2.37 -13.36
C TYR A 667 -2.03 3.62 -13.56
N PHE A 668 -3.34 3.48 -13.32
CA PHE A 668 -4.33 4.54 -13.35
C PHE A 668 -4.77 4.85 -11.92
N GLY A 669 -4.25 5.93 -11.34
CA GLY A 669 -4.56 6.37 -9.99
C GLY A 669 -6.02 6.84 -9.85
N ALA A 670 -6.67 6.44 -8.75
CA ALA A 670 -7.95 7.01 -8.35
C ALA A 670 -7.81 8.52 -8.05
N GLN A 671 -8.95 9.23 -8.01
CA GLN A 671 -8.95 10.67 -7.77
C GLN A 671 -8.23 11.04 -6.47
N GLY A 672 -7.26 11.95 -6.58
CA GLY A 672 -6.45 12.42 -5.47
C GLY A 672 -5.36 11.44 -5.00
N VAL A 673 -5.00 10.42 -5.78
CA VAL A 673 -3.90 9.49 -5.45
C VAL A 673 -2.63 9.83 -6.21
N TRP A 674 -1.60 10.26 -5.47
CA TRP A 674 -0.23 10.41 -5.94
C TRP A 674 0.58 9.13 -5.70
N ILE A 675 1.45 8.75 -6.64
CA ILE A 675 2.36 7.62 -6.51
C ILE A 675 3.74 8.01 -7.04
N GLN A 676 4.80 7.65 -6.30
CA GLN A 676 6.19 7.83 -6.68
C GLN A 676 7.06 6.70 -6.11
N GLY A 677 8.37 6.72 -6.41
CA GLY A 677 9.31 5.77 -5.80
C GLY A 677 9.12 4.32 -6.23
N MET A 678 8.45 4.12 -7.37
CA MET A 678 8.43 2.85 -8.08
C MET A 678 9.80 2.56 -8.70
N GLN A 679 9.99 1.34 -9.17
CA GLN A 679 11.17 0.97 -9.95
C GLN A 679 11.30 1.89 -11.18
N SER A 680 12.53 2.32 -11.50
CA SER A 680 12.80 3.32 -12.55
C SER A 680 12.23 2.96 -13.93
N ALA A 681 12.13 1.67 -14.26
CA ALA A 681 11.53 1.17 -15.50
C ALA A 681 10.03 1.49 -15.63
N ASP A 682 9.35 1.77 -14.52
CA ASP A 682 7.92 2.05 -14.45
C ASP A 682 7.59 3.55 -14.38
N ASN A 683 8.58 4.44 -14.35
CA ASN A 683 8.36 5.89 -14.19
C ASN A 683 7.47 6.50 -15.31
N ASN A 684 7.45 5.88 -16.50
CA ASN A 684 6.61 6.32 -17.62
C ASN A 684 5.20 5.72 -17.60
N ASN A 685 4.94 4.76 -16.72
CA ASN A 685 3.76 3.91 -16.73
C ASN A 685 2.70 4.35 -15.70
N ILE A 686 2.60 5.64 -15.41
CA ILE A 686 1.62 6.17 -14.44
C ILE A 686 0.74 7.25 -15.08
N LYS A 687 -0.55 7.23 -14.72
CA LYS A 687 -1.54 8.26 -15.05
C LYS A 687 -2.40 8.50 -13.82
N LEU A 688 -2.38 9.71 -13.28
CA LEU A 688 -2.95 10.02 -11.97
C LEU A 688 -4.07 11.04 -12.13
N THR A 689 -5.18 10.82 -11.45
CA THR A 689 -6.29 11.79 -11.45
C THR A 689 -6.10 12.73 -10.26
N ASP A 690 -5.91 14.02 -10.52
CA ASP A 690 -5.69 15.02 -9.47
C ASP A 690 -6.94 15.24 -8.57
N HIS A 691 -6.79 16.04 -7.52
CA HIS A 691 -7.88 16.41 -6.61
C HIS A 691 -9.12 16.94 -7.36
N GLY A 692 -8.89 17.73 -8.41
CA GLY A 692 -9.94 18.33 -9.25
C GLY A 692 -10.60 17.37 -10.24
N GLY A 693 -10.19 16.10 -10.29
CA GLY A 693 -10.75 15.11 -11.21
C GLY A 693 -10.13 15.14 -12.62
N THR A 694 -9.00 15.82 -12.80
CA THR A 694 -8.30 15.91 -14.09
C THR A 694 -7.17 14.88 -14.17
N LEU A 695 -7.10 14.15 -15.28
CA LEU A 695 -6.03 13.19 -15.52
C LEU A 695 -4.71 13.91 -15.82
N ARG A 696 -3.65 13.51 -15.12
CA ARG A 696 -2.27 13.98 -15.23
C ARG A 696 -1.34 12.81 -15.51
N GLN A 697 -0.22 13.08 -16.18
CA GLN A 697 0.78 12.06 -16.51
C GLN A 697 2.17 12.69 -16.59
N PRO A 698 3.23 11.94 -16.25
CA PRO A 698 4.60 12.42 -16.37
C PRO A 698 4.97 12.65 -17.83
N TYR A 699 5.97 13.48 -18.06
CA TYR A 699 6.63 13.48 -19.35
C TYR A 699 7.43 12.19 -19.52
N VAL A 700 7.47 11.66 -20.74
CA VAL A 700 8.11 10.38 -21.04
C VAL A 700 9.63 10.54 -20.89
N SER A 701 10.25 9.78 -20.00
CA SER A 701 11.70 9.70 -19.88
C SER A 701 12.25 8.66 -20.85
N VAL A 702 13.28 9.01 -21.63
CA VAL A 702 13.91 8.15 -22.62
C VAL A 702 15.41 8.08 -22.39
N THR A 703 16.03 6.95 -22.75
CA THR A 703 17.49 6.77 -22.60
C THR A 703 18.17 6.78 -23.95
N VAL A 704 19.25 7.53 -24.05
CA VAL A 704 20.20 7.48 -25.17
C VAL A 704 21.44 6.73 -24.70
N SER A 705 21.78 5.62 -25.35
CA SER A 705 22.89 4.74 -24.97
C SER A 705 23.83 4.49 -26.14
N ILE A 706 25.12 4.69 -25.91
CA ILE A 706 26.22 4.35 -26.82
C ILE A 706 26.97 3.17 -26.20
N THR A 707 26.84 2.00 -26.81
CA THR A 707 27.43 0.75 -26.29
C THR A 707 28.70 0.40 -27.07
N ASN A 708 29.51 -0.53 -26.55
CA ASN A 708 30.78 -0.93 -27.17
C ASN A 708 31.85 0.19 -27.10
N THR A 709 31.91 0.93 -25.99
CA THR A 709 32.88 2.02 -25.73
C THR A 709 34.15 1.48 -25.05
N ARG A 710 35.29 2.16 -25.26
CA ARG A 710 36.60 1.86 -24.66
C ARG A 710 37.12 3.08 -23.91
N GLN A 711 37.96 2.85 -22.91
CA GLN A 711 38.66 3.90 -22.18
C GLN A 711 39.26 4.95 -23.13
N ASP A 712 39.04 6.22 -22.78
CA ASP A 712 39.42 7.44 -23.52
C ASP A 712 38.65 7.69 -24.83
N ASP A 713 37.61 6.91 -25.14
CA ASP A 713 36.67 7.28 -26.20
C ASP A 713 35.97 8.58 -25.81
N ARG A 714 36.13 9.63 -26.63
CA ARG A 714 35.31 10.84 -26.53
C ARG A 714 34.04 10.61 -27.34
N ILE A 715 32.91 10.63 -26.65
CA ILE A 715 31.60 10.27 -27.19
C ILE A 715 30.72 11.50 -27.12
N ALA A 716 30.13 11.88 -28.24
CA ALA A 716 29.17 12.96 -28.28
C ALA A 716 27.95 12.64 -29.13
N VAL A 717 26.79 13.10 -28.67
CA VAL A 717 25.51 12.99 -29.37
C VAL A 717 24.92 14.38 -29.48
N TYR A 718 24.74 14.85 -30.72
CA TYR A 718 24.26 16.19 -31.04
C TYR A 718 22.93 16.13 -31.75
N LEU A 719 22.09 17.16 -31.61
CA LEU A 719 20.96 17.36 -32.51
C LEU A 719 21.46 17.56 -33.95
N GLU A 720 20.82 16.94 -34.94
CA GLU A 720 21.17 17.10 -36.36
C GLU A 720 20.54 18.37 -36.97
N SER A 721 21.24 19.00 -37.92
CA SER A 721 20.86 20.29 -38.52
C SER A 721 19.74 20.22 -39.59
N GLY A 722 19.10 19.06 -39.78
CA GLY A 722 18.05 18.75 -40.75
C GLY A 722 18.50 18.51 -42.19
N THR A 723 19.79 18.60 -42.52
CA THR A 723 20.23 18.64 -43.94
C THR A 723 21.65 18.15 -44.21
N THR A 724 22.47 17.83 -43.20
CA THR A 724 23.92 17.65 -43.43
C THR A 724 24.60 16.53 -42.65
N THR A 725 23.89 15.75 -41.82
CA THR A 725 24.52 14.80 -40.88
C THR A 725 25.54 15.47 -39.96
N LEU A 726 25.39 16.79 -39.74
CA LEU A 726 26.22 17.61 -38.86
C LEU A 726 25.40 18.11 -37.66
N PRO A 727 26.08 18.43 -36.54
CA PRO A 727 25.45 19.07 -35.41
C PRO A 727 24.74 20.38 -35.79
N ASP A 728 23.52 20.59 -35.28
CA ASP A 728 22.87 21.90 -35.31
C ASP A 728 23.57 22.84 -34.33
N LYS A 729 24.37 23.75 -34.87
CA LYS A 729 25.11 24.75 -34.09
C LYS A 729 24.30 26.02 -33.80
N THR A 730 23.05 26.08 -34.28
CA THR A 730 22.21 27.28 -34.24
C THR A 730 20.99 27.14 -33.33
N THR A 731 20.92 26.06 -32.54
CA THR A 731 19.75 25.68 -31.74
C THR A 731 19.27 26.79 -30.80
N TYR A 732 20.18 27.49 -30.12
CA TYR A 732 19.85 28.56 -29.18
C TYR A 732 20.71 29.82 -29.38
N THR A 733 20.21 30.95 -28.85
CA THR A 733 20.88 32.26 -28.92
C THR A 733 21.25 32.72 -27.51
N SER A 734 22.51 33.12 -27.33
CA SER A 734 23.03 33.62 -26.06
C SER A 734 22.35 34.93 -25.67
N HIS A 735 22.17 35.19 -24.38
CA HIS A 735 21.58 36.43 -23.90
C HIS A 735 22.43 37.66 -24.26
N ASN A 736 21.78 38.79 -24.58
CA ASN A 736 22.43 39.99 -25.06
C ASN A 736 23.42 40.64 -24.08
N ILE A 737 23.18 40.55 -22.75
CA ILE A 737 23.93 41.29 -21.72
C ILE A 737 24.44 40.40 -20.57
N ASN A 738 23.60 39.48 -20.06
CA ASN A 738 23.85 38.65 -18.87
C ASN A 738 24.90 37.52 -19.01
N ASN A 739 25.71 37.51 -20.08
CA ASN A 739 26.76 36.53 -20.29
C ASN A 739 28.13 37.22 -20.29
N ALA A 740 28.46 37.91 -19.21
CA ALA A 740 29.71 38.64 -19.12
C ALA A 740 30.88 37.70 -18.80
N GLN A 741 32.07 38.07 -19.29
CA GLN A 741 33.30 37.39 -18.94
C GLN A 741 33.49 37.32 -17.42
N GLY A 742 33.72 36.12 -16.89
CA GLY A 742 33.92 35.86 -15.48
C GLY A 742 32.66 35.45 -14.72
N ASP A 743 31.49 35.46 -15.36
CA ASP A 743 30.23 34.97 -14.78
C ASP A 743 30.25 33.45 -14.56
N ILE A 744 29.55 32.98 -13.52
CA ILE A 744 29.39 31.56 -13.20
C ILE A 744 28.07 30.97 -13.73
N THR A 745 27.35 31.76 -14.52
CA THR A 745 26.10 31.39 -15.17
C THR A 745 26.16 31.74 -16.64
N PHE A 746 25.41 31.00 -17.45
CA PHE A 746 25.19 31.29 -18.85
C PHE A 746 23.69 31.33 -19.12
N GLU A 747 23.21 32.39 -19.76
CA GLU A 747 21.79 32.66 -19.97
C GLU A 747 21.45 32.69 -21.46
N ARG A 748 20.28 32.16 -21.79
CA ARG A 748 19.67 32.26 -23.12
C ARG A 748 18.97 33.61 -23.30
N ASP A 749 18.92 34.13 -24.53
CA ASP A 749 18.25 35.41 -24.82
C ASP A 749 16.74 35.42 -24.50
N THR A 750 15.95 34.64 -25.23
CA THR A 750 14.49 34.55 -25.02
C THR A 750 13.95 33.15 -25.29
N GLY A 751 12.91 32.79 -24.54
CA GLY A 751 12.13 31.55 -24.70
C GLY A 751 12.62 30.39 -23.82
N ALA A 752 11.72 29.41 -23.63
CA ALA A 752 12.00 28.18 -22.90
C ALA A 752 12.85 27.22 -23.73
N MET A 753 13.69 26.43 -23.06
CA MET A 753 14.40 25.30 -23.68
C MET A 753 13.43 24.17 -23.99
N SER A 754 13.76 23.35 -24.98
CA SER A 754 12.99 22.11 -25.23
C SER A 754 13.16 21.15 -24.04
N LEU A 755 12.15 20.33 -23.80
CA LEU A 755 12.12 19.43 -22.62
C LEU A 755 13.25 18.39 -22.69
N ASP A 756 13.67 18.03 -23.89
CA ASP A 756 14.74 17.07 -24.17
C ASP A 756 16.16 17.59 -23.97
N THR A 757 16.34 18.91 -23.75
CA THR A 757 17.68 19.43 -23.48
C THR A 757 18.14 18.97 -22.08
N PRO A 758 19.35 18.38 -21.93
CA PRO A 758 19.87 17.91 -20.64
C PRO A 758 19.86 18.97 -19.52
N THR A 759 19.66 18.51 -18.28
CA THR A 759 19.66 19.34 -17.06
C THR A 759 21.05 19.53 -16.45
N SER A 760 22.03 18.71 -16.85
CA SER A 760 23.47 18.86 -16.58
C SER A 760 24.26 18.39 -17.82
N GLY A 761 25.52 18.77 -17.95
CA GLY A 761 26.37 18.33 -19.05
C GLY A 761 27.25 19.44 -19.60
N THR A 762 27.29 19.56 -20.92
CA THR A 762 28.14 20.53 -21.63
C THR A 762 27.31 21.54 -22.41
N ILE A 763 27.65 22.82 -22.35
CA ILE A 763 27.21 23.83 -23.33
C ILE A 763 28.37 24.11 -24.30
N ILE A 764 28.06 24.23 -25.60
CA ILE A 764 29.01 24.65 -26.63
C ILE A 764 28.53 25.97 -27.20
N VAL A 765 29.30 27.04 -26.95
CA VAL A 765 29.01 28.39 -27.41
C VAL A 765 29.83 28.67 -28.66
N VAL A 766 29.16 29.03 -29.74
CA VAL A 766 29.71 29.43 -31.02
C VAL A 766 29.83 30.95 -31.03
N ASP A 767 31.06 31.44 -30.84
CA ASP A 767 31.38 32.86 -30.89
C ASP A 767 31.33 33.34 -32.34
N ASN A 768 30.57 34.41 -32.58
CA ASN A 768 30.42 35.02 -33.90
C ASN A 768 31.66 35.81 -34.32
N SER A 769 32.52 36.18 -33.37
CA SER A 769 33.88 36.66 -33.62
C SER A 769 34.82 35.43 -33.70
N PRO A 770 35.89 35.52 -34.48
CA PRO A 770 36.47 34.44 -35.32
C PRO A 770 35.99 32.97 -35.14
N THR A 771 34.75 32.60 -35.55
CA THR A 771 34.25 31.19 -35.67
C THR A 771 34.82 30.19 -34.65
N GLU A 772 34.79 30.54 -33.37
CA GLU A 772 35.44 29.78 -32.29
C GLU A 772 34.38 29.11 -31.39
N GLU A 773 34.67 27.89 -30.94
CA GLU A 773 33.78 27.14 -30.05
C GLU A 773 34.36 27.07 -28.64
N HIS A 774 33.59 27.59 -27.69
CA HIS A 774 33.90 27.52 -26.26
C HIS A 774 33.03 26.45 -25.60
N ARG A 775 33.68 25.51 -24.92
CA ARG A 775 33.00 24.41 -24.22
C ARG A 775 33.00 24.65 -22.72
N TYR A 776 31.81 24.67 -22.11
CA TYR A 776 31.66 24.77 -20.66
C TYR A 776 30.86 23.60 -20.10
N ARG A 777 31.33 23.04 -18.99
CA ARG A 777 30.54 22.13 -18.18
C ARG A 777 29.54 22.94 -17.35
N PHE A 778 28.30 22.49 -17.27
CA PHE A 778 27.26 23.03 -16.41
C PHE A 778 26.71 21.93 -15.50
N VAL A 779 26.43 22.31 -14.25
CA VAL A 779 25.96 21.37 -13.21
C VAL A 779 24.44 21.34 -13.10
N SER A 780 23.78 22.44 -13.48
CA SER A 780 22.34 22.56 -13.46
C SER A 780 21.86 23.55 -14.50
N ARG A 781 20.64 23.36 -14.98
CA ARG A 781 19.86 24.38 -15.71
C ARG A 781 18.58 24.66 -14.93
N ASN A 782 18.15 25.91 -14.85
CA ASN A 782 16.79 26.20 -14.40
C ASN A 782 15.77 25.55 -15.36
N GLY A 783 14.53 25.35 -14.90
CA GLY A 783 13.48 24.66 -15.66
C GLY A 783 13.09 25.36 -16.98
N THR A 784 11.90 25.07 -17.51
CA THR A 784 11.35 25.73 -18.72
C THR A 784 11.02 27.23 -18.54
N THR A 785 11.53 27.86 -17.48
CA THR A 785 11.40 29.29 -17.21
C THR A 785 12.12 30.11 -18.28
N ASN A 786 11.53 31.24 -18.65
CA ASN A 786 12.07 32.17 -19.63
C ASN A 786 12.66 33.40 -18.91
N PRO A 787 13.96 33.71 -19.07
CA PRO A 787 14.97 32.97 -19.84
C PRO A 787 15.56 31.77 -19.09
N ALA A 788 16.10 30.82 -19.86
CA ALA A 788 16.80 29.67 -19.30
C ALA A 788 18.24 30.03 -18.89
N ILE A 789 18.66 29.58 -17.71
CA ILE A 789 19.94 29.86 -17.06
C ILE A 789 20.63 28.53 -16.75
N PHE A 790 21.87 28.41 -17.21
CA PHE A 790 22.80 27.32 -16.91
C PHE A 790 23.76 27.76 -15.81
N SER A 791 23.88 26.98 -14.76
CA SER A 791 24.87 27.21 -13.70
C SER A 791 26.13 26.38 -13.98
N LEU A 792 27.26 27.07 -14.07
CA LEU A 792 28.57 26.43 -14.13
C LEU A 792 28.95 25.89 -12.73
N PRO A 793 29.94 24.98 -12.63
CA PRO A 793 30.39 24.51 -11.32
C PRO A 793 30.71 25.66 -10.36
N SER A 794 30.25 25.56 -9.12
CA SER A 794 30.42 26.62 -8.11
C SER A 794 31.27 26.11 -6.94
N PRO A 795 32.07 26.96 -6.28
CA PRO A 795 32.34 28.35 -6.62
C PRO A 795 33.25 28.50 -7.85
N LYS A 796 33.29 29.72 -8.40
CA LYS A 796 34.38 30.18 -9.28
C LYS A 796 35.71 29.89 -8.59
N ARG A 797 36.63 29.22 -9.29
CA ARG A 797 37.96 28.94 -8.75
C ARG A 797 38.95 29.92 -9.34
N THR A 798 39.84 30.42 -8.50
CA THR A 798 40.92 31.33 -8.91
C THR A 798 42.23 30.87 -8.29
N GLY A 799 43.34 31.21 -8.93
CA GLY A 799 44.65 30.89 -8.41
C GLY A 799 45.77 31.63 -9.13
N THR A 800 46.99 31.37 -8.68
CA THR A 800 48.21 31.98 -9.21
C THR A 800 49.20 30.88 -9.57
N ALA A 801 49.73 30.93 -10.78
CA ALA A 801 50.81 30.10 -11.28
C ALA A 801 52.08 30.32 -10.44
N GLY A 802 52.64 29.22 -9.93
CA GLY A 802 53.92 29.14 -9.25
C GLY A 802 55.11 29.10 -10.20
N ALA A 803 56.30 28.99 -9.61
CA ALA A 803 57.56 29.08 -10.34
C ALA A 803 57.82 27.92 -11.31
N SER A 804 57.18 26.77 -11.13
CA SER A 804 57.34 25.60 -12.02
C SER A 804 56.37 25.62 -13.21
N SER A 805 55.47 26.61 -13.30
CA SER A 805 54.59 26.77 -14.46
C SER A 805 55.39 27.10 -15.71
N THR A 806 55.19 26.32 -16.77
CA THR A 806 55.90 26.47 -18.03
C THR A 806 55.09 25.98 -19.22
N GLY A 807 54.88 26.85 -20.20
CA GLY A 807 54.23 26.47 -21.46
C GLY A 807 52.79 26.00 -21.24
N GLN A 808 52.53 24.70 -21.39
CA GLN A 808 51.19 24.11 -21.19
C GLN A 808 50.98 23.56 -19.78
N THR A 809 52.02 23.53 -18.94
CA THR A 809 51.93 23.04 -17.56
C THR A 809 51.69 24.21 -16.62
N LEU A 810 50.59 24.14 -15.88
CA LEU A 810 50.26 25.05 -14.79
C LEU A 810 50.52 24.32 -13.47
N ASP A 811 51.51 24.80 -12.73
CA ASP A 811 51.81 24.44 -11.35
C ASP A 811 51.35 25.59 -10.46
N ALA A 812 50.37 25.37 -9.58
CA ALA A 812 49.70 26.36 -8.76
C ALA A 812 49.64 25.88 -7.30
N PRO A 813 50.69 26.12 -6.47
CA PRO A 813 50.86 25.52 -5.12
C PRO A 813 49.87 25.99 -4.04
N GLY A 814 48.80 26.69 -4.42
CA GLY A 814 47.67 27.02 -3.55
C GLY A 814 46.31 26.67 -4.18
N ALA A 815 46.32 26.01 -5.34
CA ALA A 815 45.15 25.38 -5.93
C ALA A 815 44.92 24.01 -5.27
N THR A 816 43.76 23.40 -5.52
CA THR A 816 43.50 21.99 -5.17
C THR A 816 42.60 21.41 -6.26
N PHE A 817 43.14 21.18 -7.45
CA PHE A 817 42.40 20.88 -8.68
C PHE A 817 41.56 19.61 -8.61
N VAL A 818 42.05 18.56 -7.94
CA VAL A 818 41.30 17.31 -7.77
C VAL A 818 40.17 17.54 -6.77
N THR A 819 40.46 18.19 -5.64
CA THR A 819 39.44 18.54 -4.64
C THR A 819 38.41 19.56 -5.16
N TRP A 820 38.82 20.47 -6.06
CA TRP A 820 37.94 21.41 -6.76
C TRP A 820 37.07 20.73 -7.82
N ALA A 821 37.25 19.43 -8.05
CA ALA A 821 36.56 18.64 -9.06
C ALA A 821 36.71 19.23 -10.47
N VAL A 822 37.90 19.74 -10.78
CA VAL A 822 38.28 20.09 -12.16
C VAL A 822 38.35 18.81 -12.98
N GLN A 823 37.90 18.86 -14.22
CA GLN A 823 37.89 17.72 -15.12
C GLN A 823 38.68 18.01 -16.40
N VAL A 824 39.18 16.96 -17.02
CA VAL A 824 39.77 17.07 -18.37
C VAL A 824 38.69 17.55 -19.33
N GLY A 825 38.98 18.60 -20.09
CA GLY A 825 38.04 19.29 -20.97
C GLY A 825 37.44 20.57 -20.38
N ASP A 826 37.58 20.81 -19.07
CA ASP A 826 37.19 22.10 -18.49
C ASP A 826 38.02 23.23 -19.10
N ILE A 827 37.40 24.39 -19.31
CA ILE A 827 38.04 25.58 -19.86
C ILE A 827 38.59 26.46 -18.74
N ILE A 828 39.82 26.93 -18.90
CA ILE A 828 40.55 27.78 -17.95
C ILE A 828 40.93 29.09 -18.63
N ARG A 829 40.75 30.21 -17.93
CA ARG A 829 41.13 31.54 -18.41
C ARG A 829 42.33 32.07 -17.62
N ARG A 830 43.31 32.62 -18.34
CA ARG A 830 44.35 33.46 -17.75
C ARG A 830 43.81 34.89 -17.58
N THR A 831 43.84 35.41 -16.36
CA THR A 831 43.21 36.69 -15.98
C THR A 831 44.17 37.88 -15.99
N ASN A 832 45.47 37.66 -16.17
CA ASN A 832 46.49 38.69 -16.32
C ASN A 832 47.42 38.42 -17.52
N GLY A 833 48.48 39.22 -17.68
CA GLY A 833 49.43 39.08 -18.80
C GLY A 833 48.76 39.36 -20.16
N SER A 834 49.06 38.53 -21.16
CA SER A 834 48.43 38.63 -22.50
C SER A 834 46.98 38.10 -22.54
N GLY A 835 46.41 37.68 -21.41
CA GLY A 835 45.08 37.08 -21.34
C GLY A 835 45.01 35.71 -22.02
N GLY A 836 43.86 35.34 -22.57
CA GLY A 836 43.65 34.07 -23.27
C GLY A 836 43.13 32.94 -22.38
N TRP A 837 42.74 31.85 -23.02
CA TRP A 837 42.12 30.70 -22.39
C TRP A 837 42.67 29.40 -22.99
N ALA A 838 42.50 28.29 -22.29
CA ALA A 838 42.90 26.96 -22.75
C ALA A 838 41.94 25.88 -22.21
N TYR A 839 42.07 24.65 -22.72
CA TYR A 839 41.35 23.49 -22.20
C TYR A 839 42.28 22.62 -21.35
N VAL A 840 41.80 22.13 -20.22
CA VAL A 840 42.52 21.14 -19.39
C VAL A 840 42.64 19.83 -20.16
N THR A 841 43.85 19.31 -20.34
CA THR A 841 44.14 18.07 -21.09
C THR A 841 44.57 16.92 -20.19
N ALA A 842 45.12 17.23 -19.02
CA ALA A 842 45.48 16.28 -17.96
C ALA A 842 45.49 16.98 -16.59
N ILE A 843 45.17 16.23 -15.54
CA ILE A 843 45.30 16.65 -14.13
C ILE A 843 46.30 15.68 -13.51
N THR A 844 47.43 16.20 -13.04
CA THR A 844 48.54 15.36 -12.56
C THR A 844 48.41 15.10 -11.06
N ASP A 845 48.08 16.15 -10.32
CA ASP A 845 47.87 16.13 -8.86
C ASP A 845 47.01 17.34 -8.45
N GLU A 846 46.98 17.64 -7.14
CA GLU A 846 46.19 18.75 -6.58
C GLU A 846 46.66 20.14 -7.05
N ASP A 847 47.93 20.31 -7.40
CA ASP A 847 48.49 21.63 -7.68
C ASP A 847 48.90 21.77 -9.14
N THR A 848 48.91 20.67 -9.91
CA THR A 848 49.44 20.64 -11.27
C THR A 848 48.45 20.11 -12.29
N LEU A 849 48.18 20.91 -13.33
CA LEU A 849 47.44 20.49 -14.51
C LEU A 849 48.19 20.82 -15.81
N THR A 850 47.82 20.14 -16.88
CA THR A 850 48.27 20.46 -18.25
C THR A 850 47.10 20.98 -19.05
N THR A 851 47.33 22.02 -19.86
CA THR A 851 46.34 22.61 -20.75
C THR A 851 46.72 22.44 -22.21
N THR A 852 45.83 22.82 -23.13
CA THR A 852 46.23 23.19 -24.49
C THR A 852 47.07 24.48 -24.45
N LEU A 853 47.66 24.85 -25.58
CA LEU A 853 48.20 26.21 -25.77
C LEU A 853 47.10 27.24 -25.49
N LEU A 854 47.47 28.32 -24.80
CA LEU A 854 46.58 29.46 -24.57
C LEU A 854 46.22 30.11 -25.90
N SER A 855 44.96 30.52 -26.06
CA SER A 855 44.46 31.22 -27.26
C SER A 855 45.19 32.54 -27.53
N ALA A 856 45.83 33.11 -26.51
CA ALA A 856 46.73 34.26 -26.63
C ALA A 856 48.01 34.06 -25.80
N GLY A 857 49.17 34.45 -26.36
CA GLY A 857 50.47 34.39 -25.69
C GLY A 857 51.23 33.05 -25.83
N SER A 858 52.30 32.87 -25.06
CA SER A 858 53.27 31.76 -25.20
C SER A 858 53.08 30.59 -24.20
N GLY A 859 52.01 30.59 -23.39
CA GLY A 859 51.75 29.60 -22.33
C GLY A 859 51.77 30.18 -20.91
N TRP A 860 51.64 29.30 -19.92
CA TRP A 860 51.69 29.61 -18.49
C TRP A 860 53.09 30.03 -18.05
N ALA A 861 53.15 31.07 -17.21
CA ALA A 861 54.37 31.56 -16.58
C ALA A 861 54.15 31.88 -15.09
N ASN A 862 55.24 31.92 -14.33
CA ASN A 862 55.20 32.32 -12.91
C ASN A 862 54.48 33.67 -12.71
N THR A 863 53.69 33.78 -11.65
CA THR A 863 52.85 34.94 -11.27
C THR A 863 51.61 35.21 -12.14
N GLU A 864 51.38 34.40 -13.17
CA GLU A 864 50.14 34.51 -13.93
C GLU A 864 48.95 34.06 -13.09
N THR A 865 47.83 34.75 -13.20
CA THR A 865 46.60 34.44 -12.46
C THR A 865 45.61 33.78 -13.40
N PHE A 866 44.79 32.89 -12.85
CA PHE A 866 43.80 32.15 -13.63
C PHE A 866 42.45 32.09 -12.93
N GLU A 867 41.43 31.76 -13.72
CA GLU A 867 40.12 31.38 -13.23
C GLU A 867 39.54 30.17 -13.98
N LEU A 868 38.75 29.38 -13.27
CA LEU A 868 38.03 28.20 -13.72
C LEU A 868 36.56 28.33 -13.29
N ASN A 869 35.70 27.57 -13.94
CA ASN A 869 34.26 27.54 -13.70
C ASN A 869 33.58 28.91 -13.92
N ALA A 870 34.06 29.67 -14.90
CA ALA A 870 33.52 30.97 -15.27
C ALA A 870 33.62 31.19 -16.79
N LEU A 871 32.79 32.07 -17.34
CA LEU A 871 32.82 32.41 -18.76
C LEU A 871 34.14 33.07 -19.14
N VAL A 872 34.81 32.56 -20.19
CA VAL A 872 36.14 33.06 -20.58
C VAL A 872 36.10 34.30 -21.46
N VAL A 873 34.96 34.60 -22.06
CA VAL A 873 34.67 35.82 -22.84
C VAL A 873 33.24 36.29 -22.57
N THR A 874 32.91 37.51 -23.01
CA THR A 874 31.54 38.02 -22.98
C THR A 874 30.79 37.58 -24.22
N TYR A 875 29.60 37.00 -24.05
CA TYR A 875 28.72 36.62 -25.15
C TYR A 875 27.53 37.58 -25.27
N THR A 876 27.04 37.76 -26.49
CA THR A 876 25.91 38.61 -26.86
C THR A 876 24.88 37.81 -27.67
N ASN A 877 23.76 38.41 -28.05
CA ASN A 877 22.74 37.75 -28.87
C ASN A 877 23.16 37.48 -30.33
N ALA A 878 24.35 37.95 -30.74
CA ALA A 878 24.98 37.53 -31.98
C ALA A 878 25.51 36.08 -31.89
N ASP A 879 25.84 35.62 -30.68
CA ASP A 879 26.42 34.31 -30.43
C ASP A 879 25.33 33.24 -30.34
N LYS A 880 25.65 32.06 -30.87
CA LYS A 880 24.78 30.88 -30.82
C LYS A 880 25.36 29.86 -29.86
N PHE A 881 24.52 29.00 -29.34
CA PHE A 881 24.97 27.87 -28.56
C PHE A 881 24.06 26.67 -28.75
N PHE A 882 24.60 25.51 -28.42
CA PHE A 882 23.87 24.26 -28.44
C PHE A 882 24.33 23.38 -27.29
N VAL A 883 23.47 22.44 -26.92
CA VAL A 883 23.69 21.52 -25.81
C VAL A 883 23.69 20.11 -26.40
N PRO A 884 24.83 19.39 -26.37
CA PRO A 884 24.85 17.99 -26.75
C PRO A 884 23.99 17.18 -25.79
N PHE A 885 23.31 16.17 -26.29
CA PHE A 885 22.57 15.22 -25.43
C PHE A 885 23.54 14.42 -24.55
N LEU A 886 24.68 14.02 -25.12
CA LEU A 886 25.78 13.34 -24.43
C LEU A 886 27.10 13.96 -24.90
N ASP A 887 28.05 14.19 -24.00
CA ASP A 887 29.42 14.63 -24.31
C ASP A 887 30.34 14.20 -23.15
N VAL A 888 30.90 13.00 -23.27
CA VAL A 888 31.64 12.33 -22.19
C VAL A 888 32.92 11.68 -22.71
N ILE A 889 33.80 11.31 -21.78
CA ILE A 889 34.98 10.47 -22.04
C ILE A 889 34.80 9.18 -21.25
N GLU A 890 34.80 8.04 -21.95
CA GLU A 890 34.69 6.72 -21.31
C GLU A 890 35.90 6.44 -20.41
N ALA A 891 35.64 5.96 -19.20
CA ALA A 891 36.66 5.83 -18.17
C ALA A 891 37.32 4.44 -18.11
N SER A 892 36.63 3.37 -18.51
CA SER A 892 37.01 2.00 -18.10
C SER A 892 36.82 0.90 -19.13
N GLY A 893 36.04 1.12 -20.20
CA GLY A 893 35.75 0.08 -21.21
C GLY A 893 37.00 -0.53 -21.85
N THR A 894 36.95 -1.84 -22.16
CA THR A 894 38.03 -2.58 -22.83
C THR A 894 37.49 -3.46 -23.96
N ASP A 895 38.34 -4.13 -24.73
CA ASP A 895 37.86 -5.10 -25.74
C ASP A 895 37.24 -6.37 -25.13
N ALA A 896 37.72 -6.80 -23.95
CA ALA A 896 37.18 -7.99 -23.26
C ALA A 896 35.89 -7.68 -22.51
N SER A 897 35.74 -6.45 -22.01
CA SER A 897 34.54 -5.95 -21.34
C SER A 897 34.25 -4.54 -21.86
N PRO A 898 33.53 -4.41 -22.98
CA PRO A 898 33.20 -3.11 -23.54
C PRO A 898 32.29 -2.30 -22.60
N GLY A 899 32.50 -0.99 -22.58
CA GLY A 899 31.71 -0.06 -21.78
C GLY A 899 30.38 0.31 -22.46
N THR A 900 29.61 1.15 -21.76
CA THR A 900 28.40 1.80 -22.27
C THR A 900 28.26 3.16 -21.59
N GLU A 901 28.05 4.19 -22.41
CA GLU A 901 27.77 5.55 -21.93
C GLU A 901 26.33 5.91 -22.25
N SER A 902 25.61 6.47 -21.27
CA SER A 902 24.19 6.75 -21.42
C SER A 902 23.75 8.05 -20.75
N VAL A 903 22.70 8.66 -21.29
CA VAL A 903 22.01 9.81 -20.70
C VAL A 903 20.51 9.57 -20.72
N THR A 904 19.83 9.97 -19.64
CA THR A 904 18.37 10.00 -19.57
C THR A 904 17.87 11.39 -19.90
N LEU A 905 16.91 11.47 -20.82
CA LEU A 905 16.31 12.72 -21.32
C LEU A 905 14.80 12.66 -21.12
N THR A 906 14.15 13.83 -21.14
CA THR A 906 12.69 13.91 -21.26
C THR A 906 12.31 14.02 -22.73
N TYR A 907 11.51 13.10 -23.25
CA TYR A 907 11.01 13.17 -24.62
C TYR A 907 10.04 14.35 -24.76
N ASP A 908 10.38 15.27 -25.65
CA ASP A 908 9.58 16.45 -25.94
C ASP A 908 8.58 16.15 -27.07
N SER A 909 7.35 15.79 -26.69
CA SER A 909 6.30 15.50 -27.68
C SER A 909 5.89 16.72 -28.51
N GLY A 910 6.23 17.94 -28.07
CA GLY A 910 5.92 19.18 -28.81
C GLY A 910 6.78 19.35 -30.06
N VAL A 911 7.96 18.74 -30.07
CA VAL A 911 8.92 18.77 -31.19
C VAL A 911 9.05 17.42 -31.89
N GLY A 912 8.63 16.32 -31.27
CA GLY A 912 8.62 14.97 -31.85
C GLY A 912 9.97 14.25 -31.79
N ASP A 913 10.12 13.19 -32.60
CA ASP A 913 11.36 12.42 -32.70
C ASP A 913 12.54 13.33 -33.10
N ARG A 914 13.72 13.08 -32.51
CA ARG A 914 14.92 13.89 -32.77
C ARG A 914 15.94 13.12 -33.59
N GLU A 915 16.27 13.65 -34.76
CA GLU A 915 17.43 13.20 -35.51
C GLU A 915 18.70 13.69 -34.83
N VAL A 916 19.66 12.79 -34.64
CA VAL A 916 20.92 13.06 -33.95
C VAL A 916 22.12 12.62 -34.76
N VAL A 917 23.24 13.29 -34.52
CA VAL A 917 24.56 12.91 -35.00
C VAL A 917 25.36 12.37 -33.83
N ILE A 918 25.94 11.20 -34.02
CA ILE A 918 26.72 10.48 -33.02
C ILE A 918 28.17 10.47 -33.50
N GLU A 919 29.08 10.96 -32.66
CA GLU A 919 30.51 11.03 -32.95
C GLU A 919 31.32 10.36 -31.83
N ILE A 920 32.17 9.40 -32.20
CA ILE A 920 33.13 8.76 -31.30
C ILE A 920 34.53 8.88 -31.89
N ARG A 921 35.50 9.25 -31.03
CA ARG A 921 36.91 9.30 -31.40
C ARG A 921 37.79 8.87 -30.22
N ASN A 922 38.89 8.18 -30.54
CA ASN A 922 39.93 7.85 -29.57
C ASN A 922 41.30 7.99 -30.22
N VAL A 923 42.02 9.03 -29.82
CA VAL A 923 43.37 9.33 -30.30
C VAL A 923 44.40 9.25 -29.17
N LYS A 924 43.95 9.21 -27.91
CA LYS A 924 44.81 9.25 -26.72
C LYS A 924 45.32 7.85 -26.36
N ASN A 925 44.45 6.85 -26.43
CA ASN A 925 44.78 5.51 -25.96
C ASN A 925 45.32 4.65 -27.10
N ALA A 926 46.62 4.37 -27.08
CA ALA A 926 47.29 3.60 -28.13
C ALA A 926 46.68 2.20 -28.35
N SER A 927 46.12 1.58 -27.30
CA SER A 927 45.50 0.25 -27.38
C SER A 927 44.11 0.26 -28.01
N TYR A 928 43.39 1.39 -27.94
CA TYR A 928 41.98 1.47 -28.34
C TYR A 928 41.71 2.49 -29.44
N ARG A 929 42.76 2.99 -30.12
CA ARG A 929 42.61 3.99 -31.19
C ARG A 929 41.64 3.52 -32.26
N ILE A 930 40.76 4.43 -32.67
CA ILE A 930 39.69 4.16 -33.62
C ILE A 930 39.67 5.24 -34.69
N VAL A 931 39.47 4.84 -35.95
CA VAL A 931 39.11 5.78 -37.01
C VAL A 931 37.82 6.48 -36.56
N PRO A 932 37.73 7.82 -36.61
CA PRO A 932 36.56 8.53 -36.11
C PRO A 932 35.26 7.92 -36.62
N PHE A 933 34.44 7.45 -35.70
CA PHE A 933 33.15 6.85 -36.00
C PHE A 933 32.09 7.94 -35.95
N LYS A 934 31.38 8.11 -37.06
CA LYS A 934 30.30 9.08 -37.19
C LYS A 934 29.09 8.43 -37.86
N THR A 935 27.94 8.56 -37.23
CA THR A 935 26.66 8.05 -37.77
C THR A 935 25.52 8.97 -37.35
N THR A 936 24.36 8.80 -37.97
CA THR A 936 23.11 9.38 -37.49
C THR A 936 22.26 8.35 -36.76
N GLY A 937 21.33 8.83 -35.95
CA GLY A 937 20.30 8.03 -35.28
C GLY A 937 19.05 8.87 -35.03
N THR A 938 18.02 8.24 -34.48
CA THR A 938 16.77 8.93 -34.12
C THR A 938 16.42 8.60 -32.68
N ILE A 939 16.30 9.62 -31.84
CA ILE A 939 15.72 9.49 -30.50
C ILE A 939 14.21 9.47 -30.67
N THR A 940 13.61 8.34 -30.29
CA THR A 940 12.15 8.14 -30.33
C THR A 940 11.59 8.12 -28.92
N THR A 941 10.29 7.86 -28.77
CA THR A 941 9.67 7.54 -27.48
C THR A 941 10.25 6.30 -26.79
N GLY A 942 10.96 5.43 -27.53
CA GLY A 942 11.72 4.30 -26.98
C GLY A 942 13.18 4.63 -26.64
N GLY A 943 13.62 5.88 -26.85
CA GLY A 943 15.02 6.28 -26.76
C GLY A 943 15.83 5.92 -27.99
N LEU A 944 17.14 5.77 -27.80
CA LEU A 944 18.12 5.43 -28.83
C LEU A 944 19.22 4.55 -28.25
N THR A 945 19.54 3.43 -28.89
CA THR A 945 20.72 2.62 -28.57
C THR A 945 21.57 2.45 -29.82
N GLN A 946 22.85 2.82 -29.74
CA GLN A 946 23.79 2.71 -30.85
C GLN A 946 25.06 1.93 -30.47
N SER A 947 25.31 0.86 -31.22
CA SER A 947 26.58 0.18 -31.45
C SER A 947 27.73 1.08 -31.92
N VAL A 948 28.80 1.32 -31.15
CA VAL A 948 30.05 1.80 -31.77
C VAL A 948 30.63 0.69 -32.66
N ILE A 949 30.87 0.99 -33.93
CA ILE A 949 31.61 0.10 -34.85
C ILE A 949 33.08 0.51 -34.83
N ARG A 950 33.96 -0.42 -34.47
CA ARG A 950 35.39 -0.12 -34.31
C ARG A 950 36.21 -0.55 -35.51
N THR A 951 36.91 0.41 -36.09
CA THR A 951 37.97 0.21 -37.08
C THR A 951 39.26 0.79 -36.49
N ALA A 952 40.30 -0.02 -36.35
CA ALA A 952 41.58 0.43 -35.78
C ALA A 952 42.18 1.57 -36.63
N ASP A 953 42.61 2.64 -35.98
CA ASP A 953 43.31 3.74 -36.65
C ASP A 953 44.80 3.43 -36.78
N THR A 954 45.25 3.12 -37.99
CA THR A 954 46.67 2.84 -38.28
C THR A 954 47.47 4.09 -38.66
N VAL A 955 46.83 5.26 -38.81
CA VAL A 955 47.51 6.50 -39.24
C VAL A 955 48.20 7.18 -38.06
N TYR A 956 47.58 7.12 -36.89
CA TYR A 956 48.16 7.63 -35.63
C TYR A 956 48.92 6.56 -34.82
N ALA A 957 49.13 5.37 -35.39
CA ALA A 957 49.78 4.22 -34.75
C ALA A 957 51.18 4.55 -34.19
#